data_AF-A0A6A5NC40-F1
#
_entry.id   AF-A0A6A5NC40-F1
#
_cell.length_a   1.000
_cell.length_b   1.000
_cell.length_c   1.000
_cell.angle_alpha   90.00
_cell.angle_beta   90.00
_cell.angle_gamma   90.00
#
_symmetry.space_group_name_H-M   'P 1'
#
loop_
_entity.id
_entity.type
_entity.pdbx_description
1 polymer ?
#
loop_
_entity_poly.entity_id
_entity_poly.type
_entity_poly.pdbx_seq_one_letter_code
_entity_poly.pdbx_strand_id
1 'polypeptide(L)'
;MVAFGKKLKERQIQEWQGYYINYKLMKKRVKYYAQQIELGTQDRRHVLKDFSRTLDNQIEKIVLFLLEQQGILASRIATLGEQIDAIQQGPEGPEFSKISELREAYRAVGQDLLRLLFFVEINAIGLRKILKKFDKRFRYRFTDYYVKTRSNHPYSQLQQVFRHVGVGAVVGALSRNLHELQDRPGSYLSLYDEPTLPLQDPVIDSIRAAVDRLTHSTNFLNFLGQHALIMQEELPAPADENVDDERYHFISLLLNLANTFLYMVNTYIIVPTADDYSMSLGAAPTVCGIVIGAMAVAQVFSSVYFSAWSNRSYFRPLVFSSIVLFLGNTMYALAYDLNSIWILLIGRLCCGFGSARAVNRRYISDCVPLKIRMQASAGFVSASALGMACGPALAGLLQIKFKIYKLSFNQDTLPGWVMAIAWLIYLLWLSFTFKEPSHDTEDNNIPHQSNTAENNELEKGLQQPLLISSEDKVDEDADQDNDDSEEAPEESRLAANSIGSAYRLLTPSVKVQLLIYFMLKYAMEILLSESSVVTSYYFHWTTSTVSIFLACLGLTVLPVNIIVGSYISNMFEDRQILLVSEIVVLIGILFSFHTIFPYSQPQYICSGLVMFVSAEVLEGVNLSLLSRVMSSRLSRGTYNGGLLSTEAGTIARVIADATITLAGYVGVSKLLNITLLPSLFICIASIIATCYTYNSLY
;
A
#
# COMPACT_ATOMS: atom_id res chain seq x y z
N MET A 1 0.65 -27.34 15.99
CA MET A 1 1.93 -26.57 15.96
C MET A 1 2.71 -26.73 17.29
N VAL A 2 3.29 -27.91 17.56
CA VAL A 2 3.77 -28.32 18.91
C VAL A 2 5.27 -28.03 19.17
N ALA A 3 6.07 -27.68 18.16
CA ALA A 3 7.54 -27.73 18.27
C ALA A 3 8.29 -26.40 18.54
N PHE A 4 7.63 -25.24 18.67
CA PHE A 4 8.37 -23.95 18.68
C PHE A 4 9.35 -23.79 19.85
N GLY A 5 8.95 -24.15 21.07
CA GLY A 5 9.83 -24.02 22.24
C GLY A 5 11.05 -24.96 22.20
N LYS A 6 10.92 -26.11 21.52
CA LYS A 6 12.00 -27.08 21.32
C LYS A 6 12.96 -26.58 20.22
N LYS A 7 12.41 -26.14 19.09
CA LYS A 7 13.17 -25.50 17.99
C LYS A 7 13.92 -24.24 18.43
N LEU A 8 13.35 -23.44 19.32
CA LEU A 8 14.02 -22.26 19.88
C LEU A 8 15.24 -22.66 20.71
N LYS A 9 15.14 -23.72 21.52
CA LYS A 9 16.23 -24.23 22.36
C LYS A 9 17.34 -24.88 21.54
N GLU A 10 16.98 -25.62 20.49
CA GLU A 10 17.93 -26.27 19.57
C GLU A 10 18.77 -25.27 18.77
N ARG A 11 18.24 -24.07 18.52
CA ARG A 11 18.91 -22.99 17.78
C ARG A 11 19.66 -21.99 18.66
N GLN A 12 19.70 -22.18 19.98
CA GLN A 12 20.44 -21.30 20.89
C GLN A 12 21.94 -21.60 20.83
N ILE A 13 22.75 -20.55 20.82
CA ILE A 13 24.20 -20.66 21.00
C ILE A 13 24.45 -21.20 22.41
N GLN A 14 25.15 -22.35 22.52
CA GLN A 14 25.31 -23.08 23.78
C GLN A 14 25.97 -22.23 24.88
N GLU A 15 26.97 -21.43 24.51
CA GLU A 15 27.67 -20.51 25.40
C GLU A 15 26.77 -19.42 26.00
N TRP A 16 25.71 -19.02 25.29
CA TRP A 16 24.87 -17.88 25.66
C TRP A 16 23.49 -18.28 26.20
N GLN A 17 23.28 -19.57 26.48
CA GLN A 17 21.98 -20.12 26.93
C GLN A 17 21.37 -19.37 28.12
N GLY A 18 22.20 -18.89 29.06
CA GLY A 18 21.75 -18.13 30.23
C GLY A 18 21.10 -16.78 29.90
N TYR A 19 21.48 -16.16 28.78
CA TYR A 19 21.08 -14.80 28.41
C TYR A 19 19.85 -14.75 27.50
N TYR A 20 19.46 -15.88 26.88
CA TYR A 20 18.23 -15.95 26.08
C TYR A 20 16.95 -15.81 26.93
N ILE A 21 15.88 -15.35 26.31
CA ILE A 21 14.55 -15.34 26.92
C ILE A 21 14.13 -16.75 27.38
N ASN A 22 13.73 -16.87 28.64
CA ASN A 22 13.21 -18.13 29.17
C ASN A 22 11.76 -18.35 28.73
N TYR A 23 11.56 -18.73 27.47
CA TYR A 23 10.24 -18.91 26.87
C TYR A 23 9.38 -19.95 27.63
N LYS A 24 10.00 -21.00 28.18
CA LYS A 24 9.31 -22.03 28.97
C LYS A 24 8.74 -21.45 30.26
N LEU A 25 9.54 -20.68 31.01
CA LEU A 25 9.10 -19.98 32.21
C LEU A 25 7.95 -19.02 31.90
N MET A 26 8.12 -18.22 30.84
CA MET A 26 7.10 -17.26 30.43
C MET A 26 5.79 -17.93 30.03
N LYS A 27 5.85 -19.04 29.27
CA LYS A 27 4.66 -19.84 28.92
C LYS A 27 3.96 -20.39 30.16
N LYS A 28 4.71 -20.87 31.16
CA LYS A 28 4.15 -21.33 32.44
C LYS A 28 3.44 -20.20 33.19
N ARG A 29 4.03 -19.00 33.23
CA ARG A 29 3.42 -17.81 33.84
C ARG A 29 2.10 -17.42 33.15
N VAL A 30 2.07 -17.40 31.81
CA VAL A 30 0.82 -17.17 31.05
C VAL A 30 -0.22 -18.24 31.37
N LYS A 31 0.19 -19.50 31.56
CA LYS A 31 -0.74 -20.58 31.96
C LYS A 31 -1.33 -20.35 33.35
N TYR A 32 -0.47 -20.09 34.33
CA TYR A 32 -0.83 -19.83 35.71
C TYR A 32 -1.80 -18.65 35.85
N TYR A 33 -1.53 -17.52 35.19
CA TYR A 33 -2.39 -16.34 35.27
C TYR A 33 -3.78 -16.57 34.66
N ALA A 34 -3.91 -17.44 33.65
CA ALA A 34 -5.22 -17.78 33.10
C ALA A 34 -6.06 -18.56 34.12
N GLN A 35 -5.46 -19.56 34.76
CA GLN A 35 -6.12 -20.35 35.82
C GLN A 35 -6.54 -19.47 37.00
N GLN A 36 -5.71 -18.51 37.41
CA GLN A 36 -6.04 -17.62 38.53
C GLN A 36 -7.16 -16.60 38.22
N ILE A 37 -7.31 -16.21 36.95
CA ILE A 37 -8.40 -15.33 36.50
C ILE A 37 -9.72 -16.12 36.38
N GLU A 38 -9.66 -17.37 35.90
CA GLU A 38 -10.82 -18.28 35.83
C GLU A 38 -11.37 -18.61 37.22
N LEU A 39 -10.49 -18.78 38.22
CA LEU A 39 -10.86 -19.05 39.61
C LEU A 39 -11.30 -17.80 40.40
N GLY A 40 -11.34 -16.62 39.79
CA GLY A 40 -11.77 -15.36 40.42
C GLY A 40 -10.85 -14.83 41.54
N THR A 41 -9.69 -15.45 41.73
CA THR A 41 -8.77 -15.20 42.87
C THR A 41 -7.87 -13.97 42.75
N GLN A 42 -7.68 -13.40 41.56
CA GLN A 42 -6.80 -12.23 41.37
C GLN A 42 -7.41 -11.15 40.48
N ASP A 43 -7.19 -9.90 40.88
CA ASP A 43 -7.59 -8.73 40.10
C ASP A 43 -6.75 -8.62 38.81
N ARG A 44 -7.42 -8.37 37.68
CA ARG A 44 -6.83 -8.43 36.33
C ARG A 44 -5.68 -7.44 36.13
N ARG A 45 -5.72 -6.30 36.84
CA ARG A 45 -4.63 -5.30 36.84
C ARG A 45 -3.34 -5.82 37.47
N HIS A 46 -3.46 -6.69 38.47
CA HIS A 46 -2.31 -7.28 39.15
C HIS A 46 -1.56 -8.24 38.21
N VAL A 47 -2.31 -9.08 37.47
CA VAL A 47 -1.75 -9.99 36.46
C VAL A 47 -0.96 -9.24 35.37
N LEU A 48 -1.54 -8.16 34.82
CA LEU A 48 -0.88 -7.35 33.80
C LEU A 48 0.42 -6.72 34.33
N LYS A 49 0.40 -6.21 35.56
CA LYS A 49 1.57 -5.60 36.21
C LYS A 49 2.67 -6.62 36.48
N ASP A 50 2.31 -7.79 37.01
CA ASP A 50 3.28 -8.84 37.36
C ASP A 50 3.89 -9.50 36.11
N PHE A 51 3.07 -9.72 35.07
CA PHE A 51 3.57 -10.20 33.78
C PHE A 51 4.49 -9.16 33.10
N SER A 52 4.11 -7.88 33.12
CA SER A 52 4.95 -6.79 32.60
C SER A 52 6.31 -6.74 33.30
N ARG A 53 6.32 -6.83 34.64
CA ARG A 53 7.56 -6.85 35.43
C ARG A 53 8.43 -8.06 35.10
N THR A 54 7.82 -9.23 34.96
CA THR A 54 8.56 -10.46 34.60
C THR A 54 9.16 -10.35 33.20
N LEU A 55 8.42 -9.76 32.25
CA LEU A 55 8.89 -9.53 30.89
C LEU A 55 10.01 -8.48 30.84
N ASP A 56 9.88 -7.38 31.59
CA ASP A 56 10.91 -6.35 31.75
C ASP A 56 12.23 -6.98 32.25
N ASN A 57 12.18 -7.82 33.29
CA ASN A 57 13.38 -8.51 33.80
C ASN A 57 14.04 -9.44 32.76
N GLN A 58 13.26 -10.06 31.87
CA GLN A 58 13.84 -10.88 30.79
C GLN A 58 14.49 -10.01 29.72
N ILE A 59 13.88 -8.87 29.38
CA ILE A 59 14.43 -7.91 28.42
C ILE A 59 15.72 -7.29 28.98
N GLU A 60 15.73 -6.88 30.24
CA GLU A 60 16.91 -6.34 30.92
C GLU A 60 18.11 -7.28 30.81
N LYS A 61 17.90 -8.56 31.10
CA LYS A 61 18.94 -9.59 30.99
C LYS A 61 19.52 -9.68 29.57
N ILE A 62 18.66 -9.65 28.55
CA ILE A 62 19.09 -9.73 27.14
C ILE A 62 19.89 -8.48 26.76
N VAL A 63 19.44 -7.32 27.24
CA VAL A 63 20.01 -6.02 26.95
C VAL A 63 21.39 -5.84 27.60
N LEU A 64 21.53 -6.19 28.88
CA LEU A 64 22.81 -6.10 29.57
C LEU A 64 23.88 -6.94 28.87
N PHE A 65 23.52 -8.16 28.45
CA PHE A 65 24.42 -9.00 27.68
C PHE A 65 24.75 -8.42 26.30
N LEU A 66 23.77 -7.85 25.59
CA LEU A 66 23.99 -7.19 24.31
C LEU A 66 25.00 -6.04 24.44
N LEU A 67 24.86 -5.19 25.46
CA LEU A 67 25.75 -4.07 25.73
C LEU A 67 27.17 -4.54 26.07
N GLU A 68 27.30 -5.59 26.88
CA GLU A 68 28.59 -6.20 27.21
C GLU A 68 29.32 -6.70 25.96
N GLN A 69 28.62 -7.46 25.10
CA GLN A 69 29.21 -7.99 23.86
C GLN A 69 29.55 -6.88 22.85
N GLN A 70 28.71 -5.83 22.75
CA GLN A 70 29.04 -4.65 21.95
C GLN A 70 30.32 -3.96 22.44
N GLY A 71 30.49 -3.83 23.76
CA GLY A 71 31.70 -3.25 24.36
C GLY A 71 32.95 -4.07 24.05
N ILE A 72 32.88 -5.40 24.14
CA ILE A 72 33.99 -6.31 23.79
C ILE A 72 34.37 -6.16 22.31
N LEU A 73 33.38 -6.16 21.40
CA LEU A 73 33.62 -5.99 19.96
C LEU A 73 34.23 -4.61 19.66
N ALA A 74 33.71 -3.54 20.26
CA ALA A 74 34.23 -2.20 20.09
C ALA A 74 35.68 -2.08 20.58
N SER A 75 36.00 -2.66 21.74
CA SER A 75 37.38 -2.68 22.27
C SER A 75 38.31 -3.44 21.34
N ARG A 76 37.90 -4.59 20.79
CA ARG A 76 38.71 -5.36 19.83
C ARG A 76 38.95 -4.57 18.54
N ILE A 77 37.93 -3.90 18.00
CA ILE A 77 38.07 -3.05 16.82
C ILE A 77 39.05 -1.90 17.07
N ALA A 78 39.00 -1.29 18.25
CA ALA A 78 39.92 -0.21 18.65
C ALA A 78 41.36 -0.70 18.73
N THR A 79 41.62 -1.84 19.41
CA THR A 79 42.97 -2.43 19.50
C THR A 79 43.53 -2.82 18.13
N LEU A 80 42.70 -3.37 17.23
CA LEU A 80 43.12 -3.66 15.86
C LEU A 80 43.43 -2.38 15.07
N GLY A 81 42.70 -1.29 15.34
CA GLY A 81 42.98 0.02 14.75
C GLY A 81 44.34 0.58 15.17
N GLU A 82 44.69 0.48 16.45
CA GLU A 82 46.01 0.87 16.97
C GLU A 82 47.14 0.04 16.32
N GLN A 83 46.91 -1.25 16.06
CA GLN A 83 47.87 -2.11 15.35
C GLN A 83 48.05 -1.71 13.90
N ILE A 84 46.98 -1.30 13.21
CA ILE A 84 47.05 -0.72 11.86
C ILE A 84 47.91 0.54 11.89
N ASP A 85 47.65 1.48 12.80
CA ASP A 85 48.37 2.75 12.89
C ASP A 85 49.86 2.53 13.21
N ALA A 86 50.19 1.58 14.09
CA ALA A 86 51.55 1.22 14.43
C ALA A 86 52.33 0.61 13.25
N ILE A 87 51.68 -0.23 12.42
CA ILE A 87 52.29 -0.80 11.22
C ILE A 87 52.51 0.27 10.14
N GLN A 88 51.63 1.27 10.07
CA GLN A 88 51.77 2.40 9.14
C GLN A 88 52.93 3.35 9.49
N GLN A 89 53.24 3.50 10.78
CA GLN A 89 54.30 4.40 11.27
C GLN A 89 55.67 3.71 11.44
N GLY A 90 55.76 2.40 11.17
CA GLY A 90 56.98 1.61 11.31
C GLY A 90 58.03 1.86 10.20
N PRO A 91 59.34 1.75 10.51
CA PRO A 91 60.43 2.07 9.57
C PRO A 91 60.61 1.11 8.38
N GLU A 92 59.97 -0.06 8.39
CA GLU A 92 60.14 -1.11 7.35
C GLU A 92 59.00 -1.19 6.31
N GLY A 93 57.98 -0.32 6.42
CA GLY A 93 56.80 -0.38 5.54
C GLY A 93 55.88 -1.59 5.82
N PRO A 94 54.71 -1.67 5.17
CA PRO A 94 53.71 -2.70 5.46
C PRO A 94 54.11 -4.07 4.89
N GLU A 95 54.42 -5.03 5.76
CA GLU A 95 54.57 -6.45 5.37
C GLU A 95 53.21 -7.05 5.02
N PHE A 96 53.15 -7.76 3.88
CA PHE A 96 51.93 -8.42 3.38
C PHE A 96 51.36 -9.46 4.36
N SER A 97 52.23 -10.19 5.08
CA SER A 97 51.83 -11.16 6.11
C SER A 97 51.04 -10.50 7.25
N LYS A 98 51.51 -9.36 7.76
CA LYS A 98 50.86 -8.62 8.85
C LYS A 98 49.51 -8.02 8.44
N ILE A 99 49.38 -7.57 7.19
CA ILE A 99 48.09 -7.09 6.64
C ILE A 99 47.09 -8.24 6.52
N SER A 100 47.55 -9.41 6.06
CA SER A 100 46.69 -10.60 5.95
C SER A 100 46.21 -11.09 7.33
N GLU A 101 47.08 -11.08 8.33
CA GLU A 101 46.74 -11.43 9.72
C GLU A 101 45.72 -10.45 10.32
N LEU A 102 45.89 -9.14 10.11
CA LEU A 102 44.93 -8.13 10.54
C LEU A 102 43.57 -8.27 9.85
N ARG A 103 43.56 -8.56 8.54
CA ARG A 103 42.33 -8.79 7.79
C ARG A 103 41.55 -9.98 8.37
N GLU A 104 42.23 -11.07 8.68
CA GLU A 104 41.60 -12.24 9.28
C GLU A 104 41.10 -11.96 10.72
N ALA A 105 41.84 -11.14 11.48
CA ALA A 105 41.41 -10.69 12.79
C ALA A 105 40.13 -9.81 12.73
N TYR A 106 40.01 -8.91 11.75
CA TYR A 106 38.77 -8.16 11.50
C TYR A 106 37.62 -9.07 11.03
N ARG A 107 37.89 -10.08 10.19
CA ARG A 107 36.88 -11.07 9.81
C ARG A 107 36.37 -11.86 11.00
N ALA A 108 37.24 -12.26 11.92
CA ALA A 108 36.84 -12.92 13.16
C ALA A 108 35.90 -12.03 14.01
N VAL A 109 36.19 -10.73 14.10
CA VAL A 109 35.27 -9.76 14.74
C VAL A 109 33.92 -9.70 14.01
N GLY A 110 33.92 -9.75 12.68
CA GLY A 110 32.69 -9.82 11.88
C GLY A 110 31.88 -11.09 12.13
N GLN A 111 32.52 -12.25 12.28
CA GLN A 111 31.85 -13.50 12.63
C GLN A 111 31.23 -13.46 14.03
N ASP A 112 31.93 -12.87 15.01
CA ASP A 112 31.39 -12.68 16.36
C ASP A 112 30.20 -11.70 16.36
N LEU A 113 30.25 -10.66 15.52
CA LEU A 113 29.12 -9.76 15.31
C LEU A 113 27.91 -10.48 14.69
N LEU A 114 28.11 -11.39 13.73
CA LEU A 114 27.03 -12.21 13.17
C LEU A 114 26.37 -13.09 14.24
N ARG A 115 27.17 -13.69 15.13
CA ARG A 115 26.65 -14.46 16.27
C ARG A 115 25.80 -13.57 17.17
N LEU A 116 26.24 -12.34 17.46
CA LEU A 116 25.50 -11.37 18.26
C LEU A 116 24.19 -10.93 17.59
N LEU A 117 24.20 -10.66 16.28
CA LEU A 117 23.00 -10.34 15.50
C LEU A 117 21.97 -11.48 15.57
N PHE A 118 22.42 -12.72 15.41
CA PHE A 118 21.58 -13.91 15.52
C PHE A 118 21.00 -14.08 16.93
N PHE A 119 21.78 -13.79 17.98
CA PHE A 119 21.28 -13.78 19.36
C PHE A 119 20.13 -12.79 19.54
N VAL A 120 20.27 -11.58 19.00
CA VAL A 120 19.22 -10.56 19.11
C VAL A 120 17.96 -10.99 18.35
N GLU A 121 18.10 -11.55 17.15
CA GLU A 121 16.99 -12.05 16.33
C GLU A 121 16.17 -13.11 17.07
N ILE A 122 16.84 -14.14 17.62
CA ILE A 122 16.19 -15.23 18.36
C ILE A 122 15.43 -14.71 19.58
N ASN A 123 16.01 -13.74 20.30
CA ASN A 123 15.35 -13.12 21.45
C ASN A 123 14.15 -12.24 21.06
N ALA A 124 14.26 -11.46 19.99
CA ALA A 124 13.16 -10.67 19.46
C ALA A 124 11.96 -11.55 19.04
N ILE A 125 12.22 -12.68 18.37
CA ILE A 125 11.20 -13.67 18.00
C ILE A 125 10.56 -14.28 19.26
N GLY A 126 11.36 -14.65 20.26
CA GLY A 126 10.86 -15.20 21.52
C GLY A 126 9.95 -14.23 22.29
N LEU A 127 10.35 -12.95 22.37
CA LEU A 127 9.56 -11.87 22.96
C LEU A 127 8.24 -11.67 22.21
N ARG A 128 8.27 -11.63 20.88
CA ARG A 128 7.07 -11.53 20.04
C ARG A 128 6.08 -12.67 20.29
N LYS A 129 6.57 -13.91 20.29
CA LYS A 129 5.71 -15.09 20.48
C LYS A 129 5.12 -15.21 21.87
N ILE A 130 5.77 -14.66 22.90
CA ILE A 130 5.17 -14.64 24.24
C ILE A 130 4.11 -13.55 24.36
N LEU A 131 4.35 -12.36 23.80
CA LEU A 131 3.38 -11.26 23.73
C LEU A 131 2.11 -11.70 22.98
N LYS A 132 2.25 -12.29 21.79
CA LYS A 132 1.14 -12.87 21.02
C LYS A 132 0.37 -13.95 21.79
N LYS A 133 1.08 -14.78 22.55
CA LYS A 133 0.45 -15.84 23.37
C LYS A 133 -0.34 -15.27 24.54
N PHE A 134 0.13 -14.17 25.14
CA PHE A 134 -0.58 -13.45 26.19
C PHE A 134 -1.87 -12.84 25.62
N ASP A 135 -1.78 -12.07 24.53
CA ASP A 135 -2.96 -11.45 23.91
C ASP A 135 -4.02 -12.47 23.47
N LYS A 136 -3.61 -13.58 22.83
CA LYS A 136 -4.54 -14.64 22.39
C LYS A 136 -5.30 -15.23 23.57
N ARG A 137 -4.65 -15.40 24.73
CA ARG A 137 -5.24 -16.06 25.89
C ARG A 137 -6.16 -15.16 26.70
N PHE A 138 -5.88 -13.87 26.74
CA PHE A 138 -6.67 -12.92 27.53
C PHE A 138 -7.55 -11.96 26.69
N ARG A 139 -7.56 -12.09 25.35
CA ARG A 139 -8.27 -11.24 24.37
C ARG A 139 -8.03 -9.73 24.57
N TYR A 140 -6.91 -9.34 25.17
CA TYR A 140 -6.52 -7.95 25.39
C TYR A 140 -5.52 -7.49 24.31
N ARG A 141 -5.48 -6.16 24.09
CA ARG A 141 -4.38 -5.48 23.39
C ARG A 141 -3.23 -5.20 24.36
N PHE A 142 -2.79 -6.22 25.13
CA PHE A 142 -1.72 -6.03 26.11
C PHE A 142 -0.41 -5.69 25.40
N THR A 143 -0.15 -6.35 24.28
CA THR A 143 1.00 -6.04 23.42
C THR A 143 1.02 -4.56 23.07
N ASP A 144 -0.07 -4.00 22.54
CA ASP A 144 -0.12 -2.58 22.15
C ASP A 144 0.15 -1.66 23.34
N TYR A 145 -0.44 -1.95 24.50
CA TYR A 145 -0.23 -1.18 25.73
C TYR A 145 1.23 -1.24 26.21
N TYR A 146 1.76 -2.45 26.37
CA TYR A 146 3.12 -2.70 26.87
C TYR A 146 4.17 -2.09 25.95
N VAL A 147 3.95 -2.25 24.65
CA VAL A 147 4.87 -1.79 23.62
C VAL A 147 4.78 -0.27 23.45
N LYS A 148 3.60 0.35 23.49
CA LYS A 148 3.43 1.82 23.45
C LYS A 148 4.03 2.51 24.68
N THR A 149 3.83 1.95 25.87
CA THR A 149 4.34 2.54 27.12
C THR A 149 5.86 2.43 27.23
N ARG A 150 6.45 1.38 26.66
CA ARG A 150 7.90 1.19 26.67
C ARG A 150 8.60 1.73 25.44
N SER A 151 7.98 1.89 24.27
CA SER A 151 8.69 2.37 23.07
C SER A 151 9.10 3.83 23.10
N ASN A 152 8.31 4.66 23.79
CA ASN A 152 8.46 6.11 23.77
C ASN A 152 9.22 6.65 25.00
N HIS A 153 9.67 5.76 25.88
CA HIS A 153 10.36 6.15 27.11
C HIS A 153 11.89 6.19 26.87
N PRO A 154 12.61 7.27 27.24
CA PRO A 154 14.03 7.44 26.93
C PRO A 154 14.95 6.37 27.59
N TYR A 155 14.50 5.77 28.68
CA TYR A 155 15.21 4.68 29.37
C TYR A 155 14.70 3.28 29.01
N SER A 156 14.06 3.12 27.85
CA SER A 156 13.48 1.84 27.48
C SER A 156 14.50 0.83 27.00
N GLN A 157 14.64 -0.24 27.78
CA GLN A 157 15.46 -1.41 27.43
C GLN A 157 14.89 -2.16 26.20
N LEU A 158 13.57 -2.08 25.96
CA LEU A 158 12.94 -2.67 24.78
C LEU A 158 13.48 -2.05 23.48
N GLN A 159 13.79 -0.75 23.48
CA GLN A 159 14.31 -0.07 22.29
C GLN A 159 15.70 -0.57 21.89
N GLN A 160 16.52 -1.00 22.85
CA GLN A 160 17.87 -1.51 22.58
C GLN A 160 17.85 -2.86 21.87
N VAL A 161 16.87 -3.73 22.20
CA VAL A 161 16.66 -5.01 21.51
C VAL A 161 16.04 -4.83 20.12
N PHE A 162 15.17 -3.84 19.93
CA PHE A 162 14.39 -3.70 18.69
C PHE A 162 14.91 -2.64 17.70
N ARG A 163 15.72 -1.67 18.11
CA ARG A 163 16.37 -0.68 17.22
C ARG A 163 17.86 -0.92 17.03
N HIS A 164 18.44 -1.91 17.71
CA HIS A 164 19.85 -2.30 17.59
C HIS A 164 20.82 -1.12 17.71
N VAL A 165 20.51 -0.19 18.62
CA VAL A 165 21.32 1.02 18.86
C VAL A 165 22.76 0.60 19.19
N GLY A 166 23.74 1.16 18.49
CA GLY A 166 25.17 0.84 18.64
C GLY A 166 25.69 -0.23 17.67
N VAL A 167 24.86 -1.18 17.21
CA VAL A 167 25.28 -2.21 16.23
C VAL A 167 25.71 -1.58 14.91
N GLY A 168 24.98 -0.57 14.43
CA GLY A 168 25.31 0.13 13.18
C GLY A 168 26.68 0.84 13.23
N ALA A 169 27.10 1.32 14.40
CA ALA A 169 28.42 1.94 14.56
C ALA A 169 29.55 0.90 14.48
N VAL A 170 29.35 -0.28 15.08
CA VAL A 170 30.29 -1.42 14.99
C VAL A 170 30.38 -1.92 13.54
N VAL A 171 29.24 -2.08 12.85
CA VAL A 171 29.19 -2.46 11.42
C VAL A 171 29.89 -1.44 10.55
N GLY A 172 29.67 -0.15 10.78
CA GLY A 172 30.30 0.94 10.03
C GLY A 172 31.81 0.98 10.24
N ALA A 173 32.28 0.86 11.48
CA ALA A 173 33.70 0.82 11.81
C ALA A 173 34.39 -0.41 11.18
N LEU A 174 33.77 -1.58 11.27
CA LEU A 174 34.27 -2.81 10.68
C LEU A 174 34.35 -2.74 9.14
N SER A 175 33.28 -2.25 8.50
CA SER A 175 33.21 -2.12 7.04
C SER A 175 34.26 -1.15 6.51
N ARG A 176 34.46 -0.01 7.21
CA ARG A 176 35.47 0.99 6.86
C ARG A 176 36.89 0.40 6.96
N ASN A 177 37.22 -0.25 8.07
CA ASN A 177 38.57 -0.77 8.30
C ASN A 177 38.91 -1.95 7.36
N LEU A 178 37.95 -2.83 7.07
CA LEU A 178 38.13 -3.89 6.08
C LEU A 178 38.32 -3.35 4.66
N HIS A 179 37.61 -2.28 4.31
CA HIS A 179 37.77 -1.62 3.01
C HIS A 179 39.13 -0.92 2.88
N GLU A 180 39.61 -0.26 3.94
CA GLU A 180 40.94 0.39 3.95
C GLU A 180 42.09 -0.61 3.80
N LEU A 181 41.94 -1.82 4.34
CA LEU A 181 42.89 -2.93 4.15
C LEU A 181 42.84 -3.54 2.74
N GLN A 182 41.78 -3.27 1.97
CA GLN A 182 41.56 -3.83 0.64
C GLN A 182 42.16 -2.97 -0.48
N ASP A 183 42.15 -1.64 -0.34
CA ASP A 183 42.71 -0.70 -1.32
C ASP A 183 44.26 -0.64 -1.32
N ARG A 184 44.92 -1.42 -0.45
CA ARG A 184 46.39 -1.44 -0.31
C ARG A 184 47.05 -2.77 -0.74
N PRO A 185 46.82 -3.33 -1.95
CA PRO A 185 47.61 -4.45 -2.43
C PRO A 185 49.00 -3.97 -2.87
N GLY A 186 49.98 -4.06 -1.98
CA GLY A 186 51.38 -4.08 -2.38
C GLY A 186 51.74 -5.48 -2.89
N SER A 187 52.21 -5.57 -4.15
CA SER A 187 53.05 -6.63 -4.76
C SER A 187 52.41 -7.50 -5.89
N TYR A 188 52.89 -7.27 -7.12
CA TYR A 188 52.87 -8.09 -8.37
C TYR A 188 51.64 -8.97 -8.69
N LEU A 189 50.62 -8.42 -9.36
CA LEU A 189 49.82 -9.22 -10.32
C LEU A 189 50.47 -9.12 -11.70
N SER A 190 50.65 -10.26 -12.37
CA SER A 190 51.15 -10.33 -13.74
C SER A 190 50.22 -9.58 -14.68
N LEU A 191 50.76 -8.89 -15.69
CA LEU A 191 50.00 -8.14 -16.70
C LEU A 191 49.03 -9.01 -17.55
N TYR A 192 49.02 -10.33 -17.33
CA TYR A 192 48.20 -11.33 -18.03
C TYR A 192 47.09 -11.96 -17.18
N ASP A 193 46.96 -11.61 -15.89
CA ASP A 193 45.85 -12.09 -15.08
C ASP A 193 44.62 -11.20 -15.30
N GLU A 194 43.49 -11.81 -15.68
CA GLU A 194 42.20 -11.10 -15.84
C GLU A 194 41.82 -10.35 -14.55
N PRO A 195 41.26 -9.14 -14.63
CA PRO A 195 40.87 -8.39 -13.45
C PRO A 195 39.69 -9.09 -12.77
N THR A 196 39.95 -9.81 -11.68
CA THR A 196 38.90 -10.30 -10.79
C THR A 196 38.21 -9.07 -10.17
N LEU A 197 36.89 -8.98 -10.38
CA LEU A 197 35.93 -8.02 -9.83
C LEU A 197 36.26 -7.47 -8.42
N PRO A 198 35.75 -6.28 -8.04
CA PRO A 198 35.95 -5.73 -6.70
C PRO A 198 35.36 -6.70 -5.67
N LEU A 199 36.22 -7.49 -5.03
CA LEU A 199 35.87 -8.52 -4.05
C LEU A 199 35.33 -7.86 -2.79
N GLN A 200 34.04 -7.48 -2.73
CA GLN A 200 33.40 -7.20 -1.45
C GLN A 200 33.62 -8.41 -0.52
N ASP A 201 34.14 -8.16 0.69
CA ASP A 201 34.47 -9.25 1.60
C ASP A 201 33.16 -9.96 2.01
N PRO A 202 33.03 -11.28 1.84
CA PRO A 202 31.76 -12.01 2.01
C PRO A 202 31.18 -11.88 3.43
N VAL A 203 32.04 -11.58 4.41
CA VAL A 203 31.61 -11.29 5.79
C VAL A 203 30.78 -10.00 5.84
N ILE A 204 31.11 -8.97 5.07
CA ILE A 204 30.35 -7.70 5.04
C ILE A 204 28.96 -7.91 4.45
N ASP A 205 28.85 -8.72 3.39
CA ASP A 205 27.56 -9.03 2.75
C ASP A 205 26.67 -9.84 3.69
N SER A 206 27.24 -10.82 4.39
CA SER A 206 26.50 -11.59 5.39
C SER A 206 26.03 -10.73 6.58
N ILE A 207 26.84 -9.75 7.01
CA ILE A 207 26.46 -8.78 8.06
C ILE A 207 25.34 -7.87 7.56
N ARG A 208 25.43 -7.35 6.33
CA ARG A 208 24.37 -6.51 5.75
C ARG A 208 23.06 -7.28 5.62
N ALA A 209 23.11 -8.52 5.11
CA ALA A 209 21.94 -9.39 5.03
C ALA A 209 21.36 -9.71 6.42
N ALA A 210 22.20 -9.93 7.43
CA ALA A 210 21.76 -10.15 8.81
C ALA A 210 21.11 -8.89 9.42
N VAL A 211 21.68 -7.72 9.18
CA VAL A 211 21.13 -6.43 9.63
C VAL A 211 19.80 -6.12 8.93
N ASP A 212 19.68 -6.40 7.64
CA ASP A 212 18.43 -6.20 6.88
C ASP A 212 17.34 -7.16 7.36
N ARG A 213 17.65 -8.45 7.55
CA ARG A 213 16.73 -9.43 8.16
C ARG A 213 16.30 -8.98 9.54
N LEU A 214 17.25 -8.55 10.36
CA LEU A 214 17.01 -8.10 11.70
C LEU A 214 16.09 -6.87 11.70
N THR A 215 16.38 -5.86 10.89
CA THR A 215 15.57 -4.65 10.71
C THR A 215 14.14 -4.97 10.26
N HIS A 216 13.94 -5.96 9.38
CA HIS A 216 12.61 -6.44 9.02
C HIS A 216 11.91 -7.17 10.18
N SER A 217 12.64 -7.97 10.96
CA SER A 217 12.14 -8.72 12.12
C SER A 217 11.92 -7.88 13.38
N THR A 218 12.54 -6.70 13.49
CA THR A 218 12.44 -5.84 14.67
C THR A 218 11.78 -4.50 14.41
N ASN A 219 11.42 -4.22 13.15
CA ASN A 219 10.69 -3.01 12.80
C ASN A 219 9.36 -2.93 13.57
N PHE A 220 9.36 -2.03 14.55
CA PHE A 220 8.32 -1.82 15.54
C PHE A 220 6.95 -1.46 14.94
N LEU A 221 6.94 -0.78 13.80
CA LEU A 221 5.71 -0.44 13.05
C LEU A 221 5.15 -1.66 12.31
N ASN A 222 6.00 -2.58 11.84
CA ASN A 222 5.55 -3.88 11.34
C ASN A 222 5.02 -4.74 12.49
N PHE A 223 5.57 -4.63 13.69
CA PHE A 223 5.07 -5.37 14.85
C PHE A 223 3.63 -4.97 15.24
N LEU A 224 3.31 -3.67 15.24
CA LEU A 224 1.93 -3.19 15.46
C LEU A 224 1.01 -3.45 14.24
N GLY A 225 1.52 -3.36 13.02
CA GLY A 225 0.76 -3.64 11.79
C GLY A 225 0.50 -5.14 11.53
N GLN A 226 1.43 -6.03 11.91
CA GLN A 226 1.32 -7.48 11.75
C GLN A 226 0.45 -8.13 12.84
N HIS A 227 0.18 -7.45 13.97
CA HIS A 227 -0.86 -7.91 14.91
C HIS A 227 -2.28 -7.84 14.30
N ALA A 228 -2.50 -7.05 13.25
CA ALA A 228 -3.75 -7.01 12.48
C ALA A 228 -3.80 -8.02 11.31
N LEU A 229 -2.65 -8.57 10.88
CA LEU A 229 -2.54 -9.48 9.74
C LEU A 229 -1.89 -10.80 10.17
N ILE A 230 -2.71 -11.83 10.32
CA ILE A 230 -2.26 -13.19 10.63
C ILE A 230 -1.39 -13.71 9.47
N MET A 231 -0.07 -13.64 9.63
CA MET A 231 0.89 -14.35 8.77
C MET A 231 1.42 -15.58 9.52
N GLN A 232 1.47 -16.74 8.86
CA GLN A 232 2.16 -17.93 9.36
C GLN A 232 3.67 -17.64 9.33
N GLU A 233 4.27 -17.48 10.51
CA GLU A 233 5.72 -17.32 10.65
C GLU A 233 6.38 -18.70 10.71
N GLU A 234 6.93 -19.16 9.57
CA GLU A 234 7.94 -20.21 9.56
C GLU A 234 9.27 -19.68 10.12
N LEU A 235 9.94 -20.53 10.89
CA LEU A 235 11.29 -20.26 11.40
C LEU A 235 12.26 -20.17 10.22
N PRO A 236 13.27 -19.29 10.22
CA PRO A 236 14.17 -19.14 9.08
C PRO A 236 14.84 -20.47 8.75
N ALA A 237 14.80 -20.88 7.48
CA ALA A 237 15.61 -21.95 6.94
C ALA A 237 17.07 -21.46 6.81
N PRO A 238 18.07 -22.34 6.92
CA PRO A 238 19.45 -21.98 6.57
C PRO A 238 19.49 -21.47 5.12
N ALA A 239 20.36 -20.51 4.86
CA ALA A 239 20.49 -19.81 3.58
C ALA A 239 20.69 -20.82 2.44
N ASP A 240 19.63 -21.13 1.67
CA ASP A 240 19.67 -21.63 0.28
C ASP A 240 18.28 -21.90 -0.35
N GLU A 241 17.20 -21.19 0.03
CA GLU A 241 15.90 -21.34 -0.64
C GLU A 241 15.32 -20.02 -1.16
N ASN A 242 15.59 -19.74 -2.44
CA ASN A 242 14.99 -18.68 -3.26
C ASN A 242 13.57 -19.04 -3.70
N VAL A 243 12.59 -19.15 -2.78
CA VAL A 243 11.23 -19.61 -3.14
C VAL A 243 10.22 -18.47 -3.35
N ASP A 244 10.52 -17.22 -2.99
CA ASP A 244 9.55 -16.11 -3.07
C ASP A 244 9.61 -15.24 -4.36
N ASP A 245 10.60 -15.44 -5.24
CA ASP A 245 10.79 -14.59 -6.44
C ASP A 245 9.98 -15.01 -7.67
N GLU A 246 9.36 -16.20 -7.70
CA GLU A 246 8.66 -16.70 -8.90
C GLU A 246 7.27 -16.07 -9.16
N ARG A 247 6.66 -15.39 -8.18
CA ARG A 247 5.30 -14.79 -8.30
C ARG A 247 5.27 -13.40 -8.94
N TYR A 248 6.40 -12.73 -9.03
CA TYR A 248 6.47 -11.32 -9.42
C TYR A 248 6.97 -11.14 -10.86
N HIS A 249 6.07 -10.79 -11.78
CA HIS A 249 6.42 -10.43 -13.14
C HIS A 249 6.36 -8.91 -13.33
N PHE A 250 7.52 -8.25 -13.36
CA PHE A 250 7.64 -6.78 -13.48
C PHE A 250 6.89 -6.22 -14.70
N ILE A 251 6.97 -6.89 -15.86
CA ILE A 251 6.31 -6.42 -17.09
C ILE A 251 4.78 -6.46 -16.94
N SER A 252 4.23 -7.44 -16.23
CA SER A 252 2.78 -7.50 -15.98
C SER A 252 2.34 -6.34 -15.07
N LEU A 253 3.16 -5.93 -14.09
CA LEU A 253 2.92 -4.71 -13.31
C LEU A 253 2.99 -3.45 -14.19
N LEU A 254 3.99 -3.35 -15.07
CA LEU A 254 4.12 -2.23 -16.01
C LEU A 254 2.91 -2.11 -16.94
N LEU A 255 2.39 -3.22 -17.46
CA LEU A 255 1.17 -3.24 -18.28
C LEU A 255 -0.08 -2.78 -17.51
N ASN A 256 -0.19 -3.11 -16.22
CA ASN A 256 -1.28 -2.60 -15.36
C ASN A 256 -1.15 -1.08 -15.10
N LEU A 257 0.07 -0.59 -14.89
CA LEU A 257 0.34 0.85 -14.74
C LEU A 257 0.05 1.60 -16.05
N ALA A 258 0.48 1.04 -17.19
CA ALA A 258 0.22 1.59 -18.52
C ALA A 258 -1.28 1.62 -18.84
N ASN A 259 -2.04 0.57 -18.49
CA ASN A 259 -3.52 0.57 -18.61
C ASN A 259 -4.13 1.75 -17.86
N THR A 260 -3.70 1.94 -16.61
CA THR A 260 -4.20 3.01 -15.74
C THR A 260 -3.86 4.37 -16.32
N PHE A 261 -2.62 4.59 -16.73
CA PHE A 261 -2.17 5.82 -17.38
C PHE A 261 -3.03 6.12 -18.62
N LEU A 262 -3.14 5.16 -19.55
CA LEU A 262 -3.85 5.33 -20.81
C LEU A 262 -5.35 5.58 -20.59
N TYR A 263 -5.96 4.93 -19.58
CA TYR A 263 -7.34 5.18 -19.19
C TYR A 263 -7.56 6.59 -18.64
N MET A 264 -6.61 7.12 -17.86
CA MET A 264 -6.71 8.50 -17.39
C MET A 264 -6.49 9.51 -18.52
N VAL A 265 -5.56 9.26 -19.45
CA VAL A 265 -5.45 10.06 -20.69
C VAL A 265 -6.78 10.05 -21.43
N ASN A 266 -7.39 8.88 -21.64
CA ASN A 266 -8.68 8.73 -22.33
C ASN A 266 -9.82 9.52 -21.68
N THR A 267 -9.80 9.59 -20.35
CA THR A 267 -10.85 10.26 -19.57
C THR A 267 -10.77 11.78 -19.76
N TYR A 268 -9.55 12.33 -19.68
CA TYR A 268 -9.32 13.78 -19.60
C TYR A 268 -8.92 14.44 -20.93
N ILE A 269 -8.52 13.68 -21.97
CA ILE A 269 -8.19 14.22 -23.30
C ILE A 269 -9.36 14.96 -23.96
N ILE A 270 -10.59 14.65 -23.57
CA ILE A 270 -11.78 15.29 -24.14
C ILE A 270 -12.19 16.57 -23.41
N VAL A 271 -11.70 16.80 -22.19
CA VAL A 271 -12.19 17.87 -21.31
C VAL A 271 -12.04 19.26 -21.94
N PRO A 272 -10.91 19.60 -22.58
CA PRO A 272 -10.76 20.92 -23.19
C PRO A 272 -11.71 21.21 -24.35
N THR A 273 -12.28 20.17 -25.00
CA THR A 273 -13.12 20.28 -26.19
C THR A 273 -14.57 19.83 -25.96
N ALA A 274 -14.92 19.37 -24.75
CA ALA A 274 -16.20 18.72 -24.49
C ALA A 274 -17.41 19.66 -24.68
N ASP A 275 -17.26 20.95 -24.35
CA ASP A 275 -18.27 21.98 -24.54
C ASP A 275 -18.42 22.38 -26.01
N ASP A 276 -17.32 22.59 -26.72
CA ASP A 276 -17.30 22.85 -28.17
C ASP A 276 -17.93 21.69 -28.95
N TYR A 277 -17.61 20.45 -28.59
CA TYR A 277 -18.17 19.28 -29.25
C TYR A 277 -19.67 19.12 -28.96
N SER A 278 -20.11 19.45 -27.75
CA SER A 278 -21.54 19.47 -27.42
C SER A 278 -22.28 20.51 -28.25
N MET A 279 -21.70 21.71 -28.42
CA MET A 279 -22.26 22.76 -29.26
C MET A 279 -22.30 22.37 -30.75
N SER A 280 -21.25 21.73 -31.27
CA SER A 280 -21.21 21.34 -32.68
C SER A 280 -22.24 20.25 -33.04
N LEU A 281 -22.69 19.47 -32.06
CA LEU A 281 -23.79 18.50 -32.18
C LEU A 281 -25.18 19.09 -31.85
N GLY A 282 -25.29 20.40 -31.62
CA GLY A 282 -26.55 21.10 -31.37
C GLY A 282 -27.05 21.08 -29.91
N ALA A 283 -26.19 20.78 -28.94
CA ALA A 283 -26.51 20.80 -27.51
C ALA A 283 -25.91 22.04 -26.80
N ALA A 284 -26.41 22.36 -25.60
CA ALA A 284 -25.86 23.45 -24.80
C ALA A 284 -24.43 23.13 -24.30
N PRO A 285 -23.55 24.13 -24.10
CA PRO A 285 -22.19 23.91 -23.61
C PRO A 285 -22.12 23.11 -22.32
N THR A 286 -23.09 23.31 -21.42
CA THR A 286 -23.17 22.66 -20.10
C THR A 286 -23.55 21.18 -20.17
N VAL A 287 -23.95 20.67 -21.35
CA VAL A 287 -24.11 19.24 -21.62
C VAL A 287 -22.74 18.53 -21.63
N CYS A 288 -21.63 19.27 -21.66
CA CYS A 288 -20.28 18.73 -21.44
C CYS A 288 -20.20 17.90 -20.15
N GLY A 289 -20.90 18.30 -19.08
CA GLY A 289 -20.98 17.54 -17.82
C GLY A 289 -21.52 16.13 -18.06
N ILE A 290 -22.65 15.98 -18.75
CA ILE A 290 -23.19 14.65 -19.13
C ILE A 290 -22.21 13.88 -20.02
N VAL A 291 -21.56 14.54 -20.99
CA VAL A 291 -20.60 13.88 -21.90
C VAL A 291 -19.38 13.35 -21.14
N ILE A 292 -18.83 14.14 -20.22
CA ILE A 292 -17.70 13.74 -19.37
C ILE A 292 -18.15 12.64 -18.40
N GLY A 293 -19.26 12.86 -17.69
CA GLY A 293 -19.79 11.98 -16.64
C GLY A 293 -20.41 10.67 -17.10
N ALA A 294 -20.81 10.55 -18.36
CA ALA A 294 -21.29 9.28 -18.93
C ALA A 294 -20.27 8.14 -18.73
N MET A 295 -18.98 8.45 -18.83
CA MET A 295 -17.91 7.48 -18.57
C MET A 295 -17.89 7.03 -17.10
N ALA A 296 -18.05 7.96 -16.16
CA ALA A 296 -18.10 7.66 -14.74
C ALA A 296 -19.35 6.83 -14.38
N VAL A 297 -20.51 7.13 -14.99
CA VAL A 297 -21.75 6.38 -14.77
C VAL A 297 -21.57 4.91 -15.17
N ALA A 298 -21.06 4.63 -16.36
CA ALA A 298 -20.82 3.26 -16.79
C ALA A 298 -19.73 2.55 -15.94
N GLN A 299 -18.74 3.31 -15.47
CA GLN A 299 -17.68 2.78 -14.61
C GLN A 299 -18.20 2.25 -13.26
N VAL A 300 -19.19 2.89 -12.63
CA VAL A 300 -19.82 2.42 -11.37
C VAL A 300 -20.35 1.00 -11.48
N PHE A 301 -20.95 0.67 -12.63
CA PHE A 301 -21.49 -0.67 -12.86
C PHE A 301 -20.42 -1.66 -13.30
N SER A 302 -19.49 -1.23 -14.16
CA SER A 302 -18.46 -2.12 -14.70
C SER A 302 -17.45 -2.53 -13.63
N SER A 303 -17.07 -1.65 -12.71
CA SER A 303 -16.10 -1.93 -11.65
C SER A 303 -16.44 -3.16 -10.80
N VAL A 304 -17.73 -3.37 -10.48
CA VAL A 304 -18.22 -4.52 -9.71
C VAL A 304 -18.05 -5.81 -10.51
N TYR A 305 -18.41 -5.77 -11.78
CA TYR A 305 -18.26 -6.92 -12.69
C TYR A 305 -16.79 -7.27 -12.91
N PHE A 306 -15.94 -6.27 -13.16
CA PHE A 306 -14.50 -6.44 -13.32
C PHE A 306 -13.83 -6.92 -12.02
N SER A 307 -14.28 -6.44 -10.86
CA SER A 307 -13.82 -6.95 -9.56
C SER A 307 -14.19 -8.42 -9.37
N ALA A 308 -15.40 -8.83 -9.79
CA ALA A 308 -15.82 -10.22 -9.74
C ALA A 308 -15.03 -11.11 -10.72
N TRP A 309 -14.82 -10.64 -11.96
CA TRP A 309 -14.10 -11.36 -13.00
C TRP A 309 -12.61 -11.54 -12.68
N SER A 310 -11.99 -10.52 -12.09
CA SER A 310 -10.59 -10.58 -11.62
C SER A 310 -10.34 -11.56 -10.48
N ASN A 311 -11.38 -12.17 -9.88
CA ASN A 311 -11.18 -13.32 -8.98
C ASN A 311 -10.64 -14.56 -9.72
N ARG A 312 -10.86 -14.67 -11.05
CA ARG A 312 -10.52 -15.86 -11.84
C ARG A 312 -9.35 -15.65 -12.79
N SER A 313 -9.17 -14.44 -13.31
CA SER A 313 -8.11 -14.08 -14.26
C SER A 313 -8.00 -12.57 -14.34
N TYR A 314 -6.77 -12.05 -14.40
CA TYR A 314 -6.49 -10.64 -14.64
C TYR A 314 -6.36 -10.34 -16.15
N PHE A 315 -5.89 -11.30 -16.95
CA PHE A 315 -5.70 -11.10 -18.39
C PHE A 315 -7.01 -10.87 -19.15
N ARG A 316 -8.03 -11.72 -18.92
CA ARG A 316 -9.29 -11.66 -19.69
C ARG A 316 -10.05 -10.34 -19.52
N PRO A 317 -10.21 -9.80 -18.29
CA PRO A 317 -10.80 -8.47 -18.10
C PRO A 317 -10.01 -7.37 -18.81
N LEU A 318 -8.67 -7.38 -18.76
CA LEU A 318 -7.83 -6.35 -19.40
C LEU A 318 -7.97 -6.35 -20.94
N VAL A 319 -8.07 -7.53 -21.55
CA VAL A 319 -8.33 -7.68 -22.99
C VAL A 319 -9.72 -7.13 -23.35
N PHE A 320 -10.75 -7.53 -22.62
CA PHE A 320 -12.12 -7.04 -22.84
C PHE A 320 -12.21 -5.52 -22.69
N SER A 321 -11.60 -4.97 -21.63
CA SER A 321 -11.47 -3.53 -21.40
C SER A 321 -10.89 -2.81 -22.62
N SER A 322 -9.76 -3.29 -23.14
CA SER A 322 -9.06 -2.67 -24.27
C SER A 322 -9.89 -2.68 -25.57
N ILE A 323 -10.62 -3.77 -25.83
CA ILE A 323 -11.51 -3.88 -27.00
C ILE A 323 -12.68 -2.89 -26.88
N VAL A 324 -13.33 -2.83 -25.72
CA VAL A 324 -14.46 -1.93 -25.50
C VAL A 324 -14.02 -0.45 -25.56
N LEU A 325 -12.83 -0.13 -25.04
CA LEU A 325 -12.24 1.21 -25.13
C LEU A 325 -11.89 1.61 -26.56
N PHE A 326 -11.38 0.68 -27.38
CA PHE A 326 -11.18 0.90 -28.80
C PHE A 326 -12.51 1.24 -29.50
N LEU A 327 -13.56 0.44 -29.26
CA LEU A 327 -14.89 0.65 -29.84
C LEU A 327 -15.52 1.97 -29.38
N GLY A 328 -15.48 2.26 -28.08
CA GLY A 328 -16.05 3.47 -27.50
C GLY A 328 -15.40 4.75 -28.05
N ASN A 329 -14.08 4.77 -28.19
CA ASN A 329 -13.35 5.89 -28.78
C ASN A 329 -13.63 6.06 -30.28
N THR A 330 -13.79 4.95 -31.01
CA THR A 330 -14.19 4.99 -32.42
C THR A 330 -15.59 5.59 -32.56
N MET A 331 -16.55 5.19 -31.71
CA MET A 331 -17.89 5.77 -31.69
C MET A 331 -17.88 7.26 -31.32
N TYR A 332 -17.07 7.66 -30.34
CA TYR A 332 -16.89 9.06 -29.96
C TYR A 332 -16.43 9.91 -31.14
N ALA A 333 -15.45 9.43 -31.93
CA ALA A 333 -14.95 10.16 -33.10
C ALA A 333 -15.98 10.22 -34.24
N LEU A 334 -16.74 9.14 -34.47
CA LEU A 334 -17.76 9.07 -35.51
C LEU A 334 -19.01 9.90 -35.23
N ALA A 335 -19.25 10.27 -33.97
CA ALA A 335 -20.44 11.02 -33.58
C ALA A 335 -20.56 12.38 -34.29
N TYR A 336 -19.44 13.03 -34.62
CA TYR A 336 -19.37 14.26 -35.39
C TYR A 336 -19.90 14.07 -36.82
N ASP A 337 -19.39 13.06 -37.54
CA ASP A 337 -19.78 12.80 -38.93
C ASP A 337 -21.22 12.27 -39.05
N LEU A 338 -21.70 11.58 -38.01
CA LEU A 338 -23.09 11.10 -37.91
C LEU A 338 -24.05 12.14 -37.30
N ASN A 339 -23.54 13.30 -36.90
CA ASN A 339 -24.26 14.41 -36.29
C ASN A 339 -25.24 13.96 -35.18
N SER A 340 -24.76 13.14 -34.24
CA SER A 340 -25.61 12.51 -33.22
C SER A 340 -24.95 12.49 -31.85
N ILE A 341 -25.50 13.27 -30.92
CA ILE A 341 -25.10 13.26 -29.50
C ILE A 341 -25.34 11.89 -28.83
N TRP A 342 -26.29 11.10 -29.31
CA TRP A 342 -26.52 9.76 -28.76
C TRP A 342 -25.36 8.82 -29.05
N ILE A 343 -24.76 8.90 -30.24
CA ILE A 343 -23.58 8.09 -30.58
C ILE A 343 -22.38 8.53 -29.74
N LEU A 344 -22.24 9.84 -29.49
CA LEU A 344 -21.25 10.39 -28.57
C LEU A 344 -21.39 9.79 -27.17
N LEU A 345 -22.60 9.85 -26.61
CA LEU A 345 -22.90 9.34 -25.27
C LEU A 345 -22.72 7.83 -25.16
N ILE A 346 -23.16 7.05 -26.16
CA ILE A 346 -22.94 5.60 -26.19
C ILE A 346 -21.44 5.30 -26.26
N GLY A 347 -20.67 6.04 -27.08
CA GLY A 347 -19.21 5.93 -27.12
C GLY A 347 -18.57 6.17 -25.75
N ARG A 348 -19.01 7.20 -25.03
CA ARG A 348 -18.55 7.52 -23.66
C ARG A 348 -18.94 6.46 -22.63
N LEU A 349 -20.17 5.94 -22.70
CA LEU A 349 -20.63 4.82 -21.87
C LEU A 349 -19.79 3.57 -22.12
N CYS A 350 -19.51 3.24 -23.38
CA CYS A 350 -18.60 2.15 -23.75
C CYS A 350 -17.20 2.37 -23.13
N CYS A 351 -16.62 3.57 -23.24
CA CYS A 351 -15.35 3.88 -22.59
C CYS A 351 -15.38 3.65 -21.06
N GLY A 352 -16.49 3.96 -20.40
CA GLY A 352 -16.66 3.68 -18.96
C GLY A 352 -16.85 2.19 -18.64
N PHE A 353 -17.55 1.45 -19.50
CA PHE A 353 -17.66 -0.01 -19.39
C PHE A 353 -16.31 -0.71 -19.51
N GLY A 354 -15.38 -0.15 -20.29
CA GLY A 354 -14.01 -0.64 -20.40
C GLY A 354 -13.11 -0.32 -19.21
N SER A 355 -13.61 0.17 -18.07
CA SER A 355 -12.76 0.54 -16.93
C SER A 355 -12.19 -0.65 -16.17
N ALA A 356 -10.91 -0.97 -16.40
CA ALA A 356 -10.20 -2.02 -15.66
C ALA A 356 -9.54 -1.54 -14.36
N ARG A 357 -9.85 -0.33 -13.86
CA ARG A 357 -9.14 0.25 -12.70
C ARG A 357 -9.26 -0.59 -11.42
N ALA A 358 -10.42 -1.21 -11.20
CA ALA A 358 -10.61 -2.14 -10.08
C ALA A 358 -9.68 -3.36 -10.18
N VAL A 359 -9.47 -3.86 -11.40
CA VAL A 359 -8.55 -4.98 -11.69
C VAL A 359 -7.10 -4.55 -11.46
N ASN A 360 -6.68 -3.38 -11.98
CA ASN A 360 -5.31 -2.88 -11.81
C ASN A 360 -4.93 -2.72 -10.33
N ARG A 361 -5.85 -2.15 -9.53
CA ARG A 361 -5.64 -2.01 -8.08
C ARG A 361 -5.57 -3.34 -7.37
N ARG A 362 -6.43 -4.28 -7.75
CA ARG A 362 -6.43 -5.63 -7.20
C ARG A 362 -5.15 -6.38 -7.54
N TYR A 363 -4.68 -6.29 -8.78
CA TYR A 363 -3.44 -6.91 -9.23
C TYR A 363 -2.25 -6.44 -8.36
N ILE A 364 -2.18 -5.14 -8.05
CA ILE A 364 -1.13 -4.60 -7.16
C ILE A 364 -1.26 -5.17 -5.73
N SER A 365 -2.48 -5.33 -5.23
CA SER A 365 -2.72 -5.91 -3.90
C SER A 365 -2.36 -7.40 -3.83
N ASP A 366 -2.67 -8.16 -4.87
CA ASP A 366 -2.61 -9.62 -4.85
C ASP A 366 -1.24 -10.14 -5.33
N CYS A 367 -0.67 -9.54 -6.37
CA CYS A 367 0.51 -10.09 -7.07
C CYS A 367 1.83 -9.39 -6.71
N VAL A 368 1.79 -8.19 -6.14
CA VAL A 368 3.02 -7.44 -5.82
C VAL A 368 3.50 -7.79 -4.40
N PRO A 369 4.78 -8.20 -4.23
CA PRO A 369 5.38 -8.47 -2.93
C PRO A 369 5.21 -7.30 -1.95
N LEU A 370 4.99 -7.61 -0.67
CA LEU A 370 4.73 -6.61 0.37
C LEU A 370 5.80 -5.51 0.45
N LYS A 371 7.08 -5.87 0.21
CA LYS A 371 8.22 -4.94 0.25
C LYS A 371 8.10 -3.78 -0.76
N ILE A 372 7.52 -4.05 -1.92
CA ILE A 372 7.40 -3.08 -3.03
C ILE A 372 5.95 -2.66 -3.31
N ARG A 373 4.96 -3.23 -2.60
CA ARG A 373 3.53 -2.93 -2.80
C ARG A 373 3.18 -1.46 -2.58
N MET A 374 3.79 -0.82 -1.59
CA MET A 374 3.60 0.61 -1.34
C MET A 374 4.13 1.44 -2.53
N GLN A 375 5.30 1.08 -3.07
CA GLN A 375 5.88 1.73 -4.24
C GLN A 375 5.04 1.50 -5.50
N ALA A 376 4.53 0.29 -5.71
CA ALA A 376 3.63 -0.01 -6.82
C ALA A 376 2.30 0.74 -6.73
N SER A 377 1.75 0.88 -5.51
CA SER A 377 0.54 1.68 -5.26
C SER A 377 0.78 3.17 -5.50
N ALA A 378 1.93 3.70 -5.06
CA ALA A 378 2.35 5.06 -5.38
C ALA A 378 2.55 5.24 -6.91
N GLY A 379 3.14 4.25 -7.58
CA GLY A 379 3.28 4.22 -9.04
C GLY A 379 1.93 4.26 -9.76
N PHE A 380 0.90 3.57 -9.26
CA PHE A 380 -0.46 3.65 -9.79
C PHE A 380 -1.08 5.05 -9.66
N VAL A 381 -0.87 5.71 -8.52
CA VAL A 381 -1.34 7.09 -8.30
C VAL A 381 -0.61 8.06 -9.22
N SER A 382 0.72 7.96 -9.30
CA SER A 382 1.54 8.78 -10.20
C SER A 382 1.19 8.57 -11.68
N ALA A 383 1.00 7.32 -12.11
CA ALA A 383 0.56 6.99 -13.46
C ALA A 383 -0.84 7.57 -13.75
N SER A 384 -1.74 7.55 -12.76
CA SER A 384 -3.05 8.17 -12.90
C SER A 384 -2.93 9.68 -13.09
N ALA A 385 -2.19 10.37 -12.23
CA ALA A 385 -1.98 11.81 -12.29
C ALA A 385 -1.28 12.27 -13.59
N LEU A 386 -0.24 11.54 -14.01
CA LEU A 386 0.41 11.74 -15.30
C LEU A 386 -0.56 11.62 -16.46
N GLY A 387 -1.47 10.64 -16.42
CA GLY A 387 -2.50 10.49 -17.45
C GLY A 387 -3.49 11.65 -17.45
N MET A 388 -3.90 12.14 -16.27
CA MET A 388 -4.76 13.32 -16.15
C MET A 388 -4.10 14.58 -16.71
N ALA A 389 -2.78 14.74 -16.56
CA ALA A 389 -2.01 15.85 -17.14
C ALA A 389 -1.82 15.69 -18.66
N CYS A 390 -1.48 14.48 -19.10
CA CYS A 390 -1.14 14.18 -20.48
C CYS A 390 -2.37 14.24 -21.41
N GLY A 391 -3.57 13.92 -20.90
CA GLY A 391 -4.83 14.05 -21.65
C GLY A 391 -5.02 15.44 -22.26
N PRO A 392 -5.22 16.49 -21.44
CA PRO A 392 -5.37 17.86 -21.93
C PRO A 392 -4.17 18.34 -22.76
N ALA A 393 -2.94 17.95 -22.39
CA ALA A 393 -1.75 18.29 -23.18
C ALA A 393 -1.84 17.75 -24.63
N LEU A 394 -2.25 16.49 -24.80
CA LEU A 394 -2.48 15.91 -26.12
C LEU A 394 -3.64 16.59 -26.84
N ALA A 395 -4.74 16.89 -26.15
CA ALA A 395 -5.87 17.61 -26.73
C ALA A 395 -5.47 18.95 -27.35
N GLY A 396 -4.62 19.72 -26.66
CA GLY A 396 -4.10 20.99 -27.15
C GLY A 396 -3.20 20.87 -28.39
N LEU A 397 -2.53 19.73 -28.59
CA LEU A 397 -1.73 19.45 -29.78
C LEU A 397 -2.59 18.95 -30.95
N LEU A 398 -3.72 18.30 -30.66
CA LEU A 398 -4.61 17.67 -31.63
C LEU A 398 -5.64 18.65 -32.24
N GLN A 399 -5.19 19.82 -32.69
CA GLN A 399 -6.09 20.87 -33.23
C GLN A 399 -6.13 20.95 -34.77
N ILE A 400 -5.57 19.95 -35.45
CA ILE A 400 -5.46 19.93 -36.91
C ILE A 400 -6.83 19.65 -37.54
N LYS A 401 -7.17 20.37 -38.61
CA LYS A 401 -8.41 20.17 -39.37
C LYS A 401 -8.14 19.62 -40.77
N PHE A 402 -8.57 18.40 -41.04
CA PHE A 402 -8.54 17.80 -42.37
C PHE A 402 -9.67 16.76 -42.53
N LYS A 403 -9.93 16.32 -43.76
CA LYS A 403 -10.99 15.33 -44.05
C LYS A 403 -10.41 14.22 -44.90
N ILE A 404 -10.61 12.96 -44.48
CA ILE A 404 -10.22 11.78 -45.25
C ILE A 404 -11.51 11.03 -45.60
N TYR A 405 -11.82 10.96 -46.90
CA TYR A 405 -13.10 10.42 -47.41
C TYR A 405 -14.32 11.07 -46.73
N LYS A 406 -15.10 10.29 -45.98
CA LYS A 406 -16.29 10.74 -45.23
C LYS A 406 -15.98 11.07 -43.76
N LEU A 407 -14.74 10.87 -43.31
CA LEU A 407 -14.35 11.05 -41.91
C LEU A 407 -13.70 12.41 -41.70
N SER A 408 -14.22 13.16 -40.74
CA SER A 408 -13.70 14.47 -40.35
C SER A 408 -12.71 14.33 -39.21
N PHE A 409 -11.53 14.92 -39.37
CA PHE A 409 -10.48 15.01 -38.36
C PHE A 409 -10.35 16.47 -37.96
N ASN A 410 -10.80 16.79 -36.74
CA ASN A 410 -10.74 18.12 -36.15
C ASN A 410 -10.39 18.00 -34.65
N GLN A 411 -10.37 19.12 -33.93
CA GLN A 411 -10.08 19.16 -32.49
C GLN A 411 -11.03 18.30 -31.63
N ASP A 412 -12.26 18.07 -32.10
CA ASP A 412 -13.27 17.30 -31.36
C ASP A 412 -13.11 15.79 -31.61
N THR A 413 -12.79 15.38 -32.83
CA THR A 413 -12.73 13.96 -33.25
C THR A 413 -11.34 13.32 -33.12
N LEU A 414 -10.27 14.11 -33.26
CA LEU A 414 -8.89 13.63 -33.17
C LEU A 414 -8.56 12.93 -31.84
N PRO A 415 -8.99 13.44 -30.67
CA PRO A 415 -8.85 12.73 -29.41
C PRO A 415 -9.37 11.28 -29.47
N GLY A 416 -10.55 11.07 -30.05
CA GLY A 416 -11.14 9.73 -30.19
C GLY A 416 -10.33 8.82 -31.09
N TRP A 417 -9.89 9.31 -32.26
CA TRP A 417 -9.08 8.51 -33.19
C TRP A 417 -7.72 8.12 -32.60
N VAL A 418 -7.02 9.07 -31.98
CA VAL A 418 -5.72 8.84 -31.35
C VAL A 418 -5.84 7.83 -30.21
N MET A 419 -6.86 7.98 -29.35
CA MET A 419 -7.07 7.04 -28.26
C MET A 419 -7.50 5.65 -28.74
N ALA A 420 -8.31 5.54 -29.81
CA ALA A 420 -8.63 4.25 -30.40
C ALA A 420 -7.36 3.51 -30.86
N ILE A 421 -6.47 4.18 -31.59
CA ILE A 421 -5.19 3.59 -32.02
C ILE A 421 -4.33 3.21 -30.81
N ALA A 422 -4.24 4.06 -29.79
CA ALA A 422 -3.47 3.78 -28.59
C ALA A 422 -3.98 2.53 -27.84
N TRP A 423 -5.31 2.37 -27.72
CA TRP A 423 -5.91 1.17 -27.11
C TRP A 423 -5.69 -0.09 -27.94
N LEU A 424 -5.65 0.02 -29.27
CA LEU A 424 -5.31 -1.09 -30.15
C LEU A 424 -3.84 -1.52 -29.97
N ILE A 425 -2.92 -0.57 -29.91
CA ILE A 425 -1.50 -0.83 -29.63
C ILE A 425 -1.34 -1.48 -28.25
N TYR A 426 -2.03 -0.95 -27.24
CA TYR A 426 -2.02 -1.52 -25.90
C TYR A 426 -2.56 -2.96 -25.89
N LEU A 427 -3.66 -3.23 -26.61
CA LEU A 427 -4.23 -4.58 -26.72
C LEU A 427 -3.24 -5.58 -27.33
N LEU A 428 -2.52 -5.18 -28.38
CA LEU A 428 -1.48 -6.01 -28.98
C LEU A 428 -0.34 -6.26 -27.97
N TRP A 429 0.15 -5.20 -27.32
CA TRP A 429 1.22 -5.33 -26.32
C TRP A 429 0.82 -6.23 -25.14
N LEU A 430 -0.39 -6.06 -24.62
CA LEU A 430 -0.95 -6.89 -23.57
C LEU A 430 -1.00 -8.37 -24.00
N SER A 431 -1.46 -8.63 -25.23
CA SER A 431 -1.67 -10.00 -25.73
C SER A 431 -0.36 -10.79 -25.87
N PHE A 432 0.76 -10.13 -26.16
CA PHE A 432 2.06 -10.80 -26.34
C PHE A 432 2.88 -10.90 -25.06
N THR A 433 2.75 -9.96 -24.11
CA THR A 433 3.71 -9.82 -23.01
C THR A 433 3.13 -10.04 -21.62
N PHE A 434 1.81 -10.06 -21.47
CA PHE A 434 1.19 -10.29 -20.16
C PHE A 434 1.31 -11.75 -19.75
N LYS A 435 1.92 -11.99 -18.60
CA LYS A 435 1.97 -13.32 -17.96
C LYS A 435 0.98 -13.36 -16.80
N GLU A 436 0.03 -14.28 -16.87
CA GLU A 436 -0.96 -14.52 -15.81
C GLU A 436 -0.24 -15.12 -14.58
N PRO A 437 -0.44 -14.55 -13.38
CA PRO A 437 0.12 -15.12 -12.15
C PRO A 437 -0.52 -16.48 -11.85
N SER A 438 0.28 -17.45 -11.38
CA SER A 438 -0.23 -18.75 -10.97
C SER A 438 -1.13 -18.59 -9.74
N HIS A 439 -2.42 -18.89 -9.91
CA HIS A 439 -3.30 -19.11 -8.77
C HIS A 439 -2.98 -20.49 -8.20
N ASP A 440 -2.49 -20.56 -6.96
CA ASP A 440 -2.61 -21.78 -6.16
C ASP A 440 -4.10 -22.04 -5.98
N THR A 441 -4.67 -22.79 -6.92
CA THR A 441 -5.94 -23.44 -6.67
C THR A 441 -5.62 -24.46 -5.59
N GLU A 442 -6.34 -24.45 -4.47
CA GLU A 442 -6.40 -25.55 -3.51
C GLU A 442 -7.03 -26.81 -4.16
N ASP A 443 -6.60 -27.17 -5.36
CA ASP A 443 -6.81 -28.49 -5.95
C ASP A 443 -5.72 -29.39 -5.38
N ASN A 444 -5.94 -29.84 -4.15
CA ASN A 444 -5.36 -31.08 -3.65
C ASN A 444 -5.85 -32.22 -4.56
N ASN A 445 -5.22 -32.40 -5.73
CA ASN A 445 -5.25 -33.65 -6.46
C ASN A 445 -4.33 -34.65 -5.76
N ILE A 446 -4.75 -35.07 -4.56
CA ILE A 446 -4.42 -36.41 -4.08
C ILE A 446 -5.46 -37.32 -4.75
N PRO A 447 -5.06 -38.28 -5.61
CA PRO A 447 -6.01 -39.19 -6.24
C PRO A 447 -6.54 -40.16 -5.17
N HIS A 448 -7.61 -39.78 -4.48
CA HIS A 448 -8.43 -40.74 -3.76
C HIS A 448 -9.28 -41.49 -4.78
N GLN A 449 -8.90 -42.75 -4.98
CA GLN A 449 -9.65 -43.73 -5.75
C GLN A 449 -11.12 -43.75 -5.32
N SER A 450 -11.97 -43.71 -6.35
CA SER A 450 -13.40 -43.99 -6.33
C SER A 450 -13.72 -45.28 -5.58
N ASN A 451 -14.53 -45.15 -4.52
CA ASN A 451 -15.58 -46.04 -4.01
C ASN A 451 -16.11 -45.26 -2.79
N THR A 452 -17.31 -44.69 -2.78
CA THR A 452 -18.58 -45.41 -2.82
C THR A 452 -19.67 -44.41 -3.17
N ALA A 453 -20.40 -44.67 -4.25
CA ALA A 453 -21.69 -44.07 -4.49
C ALA A 453 -22.71 -44.79 -3.60
N GLU A 454 -23.11 -44.17 -2.49
CA GLU A 454 -24.36 -44.42 -1.74
C GLU A 454 -24.31 -43.51 -0.50
N ASN A 455 -25.42 -42.81 -0.21
CA ASN A 455 -25.70 -41.96 0.97
C ASN A 455 -25.95 -40.45 0.74
N ASN A 456 -26.16 -40.00 -0.50
CA ASN A 456 -26.61 -38.62 -0.76
C ASN A 456 -28.13 -38.39 -0.64
N GLU A 457 -28.88 -39.30 0.01
CA GLU A 457 -30.34 -39.15 0.17
C GLU A 457 -30.85 -39.05 1.63
N LEU A 458 -30.00 -39.06 2.66
CA LEU A 458 -30.47 -39.15 4.05
C LEU A 458 -30.11 -37.99 4.99
N GLU A 459 -29.82 -36.79 4.48
CA GLU A 459 -29.56 -35.62 5.34
C GLU A 459 -30.30 -34.34 4.92
N LYS A 460 -31.53 -34.52 4.45
CA LYS A 460 -32.56 -33.47 4.45
C LYS A 460 -33.76 -33.93 5.27
N GLY A 461 -33.64 -33.86 6.59
CA GLY A 461 -34.77 -34.06 7.47
C GLY A 461 -34.37 -34.37 8.90
N LEU A 462 -34.14 -33.33 9.70
CA LEU A 462 -34.96 -33.02 10.88
C LEU A 462 -34.34 -31.85 11.63
N GLN A 463 -35.16 -30.81 11.85
CA GLN A 463 -34.92 -29.81 12.87
C GLN A 463 -35.31 -30.36 14.25
N GLN A 464 -34.55 -29.91 15.25
CA GLN A 464 -34.96 -29.61 16.63
C GLN A 464 -34.86 -30.70 17.73
N PRO A 465 -34.71 -30.25 19.00
CA PRO A 465 -33.69 -30.69 19.96
C PRO A 465 -34.29 -31.61 21.04
N LEU A 466 -33.48 -32.19 21.93
CA LEU A 466 -33.74 -32.35 23.39
C LEU A 466 -32.83 -33.36 24.10
N LEU A 467 -32.41 -32.95 25.31
CA LEU A 467 -32.17 -33.70 26.56
C LEU A 467 -30.85 -34.48 26.80
N ILE A 468 -30.00 -33.85 27.62
CA ILE A 468 -29.63 -34.22 29.01
C ILE A 468 -29.83 -35.71 29.40
N SER A 469 -28.72 -36.37 29.75
CA SER A 469 -28.66 -37.32 30.87
C SER A 469 -27.28 -37.31 31.50
N SER A 470 -27.28 -37.02 32.80
CA SER A 470 -26.20 -37.15 33.78
C SER A 470 -25.86 -38.61 34.06
N GLU A 471 -24.57 -38.92 34.22
CA GLU A 471 -24.11 -39.96 35.16
C GLU A 471 -22.66 -39.68 35.59
N ASP A 472 -22.48 -39.48 36.90
CA ASP A 472 -21.20 -39.37 37.60
C ASP A 472 -20.52 -40.73 37.70
N LYS A 473 -19.21 -40.80 37.39
CA LYS A 473 -18.24 -41.64 38.11
C LYS A 473 -16.88 -40.96 38.18
N VAL A 474 -16.32 -41.02 39.38
CA VAL A 474 -15.10 -40.38 39.89
C VAL A 474 -13.90 -41.33 39.77
N ASP A 475 -12.75 -40.73 39.50
CA ASP A 475 -11.33 -41.16 39.65
C ASP A 475 -10.76 -42.35 38.85
N GLU A 476 -9.77 -42.06 37.98
CA GLU A 476 -8.35 -42.36 38.25
C GLU A 476 -7.42 -41.74 37.17
N ASP A 477 -6.27 -41.26 37.65
CA ASP A 477 -5.25 -40.47 36.95
C ASP A 477 -4.67 -41.12 35.68
N ALA A 478 -4.75 -40.40 34.56
CA ALA A 478 -3.77 -40.48 33.47
C ALA A 478 -3.80 -39.19 32.63
N ASP A 479 -2.78 -38.35 32.83
CA ASP A 479 -2.48 -37.18 31.99
C ASP A 479 -2.42 -37.56 30.50
N GLN A 480 -3.48 -37.25 29.75
CA GLN A 480 -3.43 -37.11 28.29
C GLN A 480 -3.90 -35.70 27.92
N ASP A 481 -2.91 -34.86 27.60
CA ASP A 481 -3.08 -33.56 26.94
C ASP A 481 -3.83 -33.74 25.60
N ASN A 482 -5.16 -33.77 25.65
CA ASN A 482 -5.99 -33.48 24.48
C ASN A 482 -6.06 -31.96 24.31
N ASP A 483 -5.18 -31.46 23.46
CA ASP A 483 -5.17 -30.08 22.96
C ASP A 483 -6.37 -29.94 22.01
N ASP A 484 -7.57 -29.71 22.58
CA ASP A 484 -8.73 -29.26 21.82
C ASP A 484 -8.31 -27.97 21.11
N SER A 485 -8.03 -28.12 19.82
CA SER A 485 -7.86 -27.01 18.90
C SER A 485 -9.19 -26.29 18.78
N GLU A 486 -9.42 -25.32 19.66
CA GLU A 486 -10.33 -24.21 19.36
C GLU A 486 -9.77 -23.44 18.16
N GLU A 487 -10.00 -23.98 16.97
CA GLU A 487 -10.07 -23.18 15.76
C GLU A 487 -11.20 -22.17 15.95
N ALA A 488 -10.90 -20.89 15.71
CA ALA A 488 -11.94 -19.88 15.58
C ALA A 488 -12.94 -20.37 14.52
N PRO A 489 -14.26 -20.18 14.72
CA PRO A 489 -15.27 -20.68 13.78
C PRO A 489 -14.93 -20.18 12.37
N GLU A 490 -14.95 -21.09 11.39
CA GLU A 490 -14.54 -20.88 9.99
C GLU A 490 -15.21 -19.65 9.32
N GLU A 491 -16.32 -19.17 9.87
CA GLU A 491 -17.00 -17.92 9.48
C GLU A 491 -16.11 -16.67 9.56
N SER A 492 -15.06 -16.65 10.41
CA SER A 492 -14.19 -15.47 10.54
C SER A 492 -13.25 -15.27 9.34
N ARG A 493 -13.14 -16.24 8.43
CA ARG A 493 -12.25 -16.22 7.25
C ARG A 493 -12.95 -15.88 5.93
N LEU A 494 -14.28 -15.78 5.92
CA LEU A 494 -15.05 -15.60 4.69
C LEU A 494 -15.03 -14.13 4.20
N ALA A 495 -14.78 -13.96 2.91
CA ALA A 495 -14.82 -12.68 2.18
C ALA A 495 -16.24 -12.09 2.18
N ALA A 496 -16.37 -10.77 2.11
CA ALA A 496 -17.69 -10.13 2.09
C ALA A 496 -18.45 -10.44 0.79
N ASN A 497 -19.63 -11.06 0.91
CA ASN A 497 -20.44 -11.59 -0.19
C ASN A 497 -21.47 -10.55 -0.71
N SER A 498 -21.67 -9.44 0.01
CA SER A 498 -22.67 -8.41 -0.30
C SER A 498 -22.22 -7.01 0.15
N ILE A 499 -22.74 -5.96 -0.52
CA ILE A 499 -22.56 -4.55 -0.15
C ILE A 499 -23.00 -4.30 1.31
N GLY A 500 -24.12 -4.91 1.73
CA GLY A 500 -24.64 -4.75 3.09
C GLY A 500 -23.73 -5.34 4.16
N SER A 501 -23.14 -6.52 3.89
CA SER A 501 -22.13 -7.11 4.78
C SER A 501 -20.83 -6.31 4.78
N ALA A 502 -20.39 -5.81 3.62
CA ALA A 502 -19.19 -5.00 3.49
C ALA A 502 -19.34 -3.70 4.28
N TYR A 503 -20.48 -3.00 4.17
CA TYR A 503 -20.75 -1.76 4.88
C TYR A 503 -20.82 -1.94 6.42
N ARG A 504 -21.35 -3.07 6.89
CA ARG A 504 -21.35 -3.42 8.33
C ARG A 504 -19.95 -3.69 8.88
N LEU A 505 -19.03 -4.13 8.03
CA LEU A 505 -17.63 -4.38 8.37
C LEU A 505 -16.77 -3.09 8.35
N LEU A 506 -17.28 -1.98 7.78
CA LEU A 506 -16.57 -0.70 7.78
C LEU A 506 -16.60 -0.07 9.17
N THR A 507 -15.42 0.12 9.77
CA THR A 507 -15.28 0.92 10.98
C THR A 507 -15.67 2.37 10.71
N PRO A 508 -16.07 3.15 11.74
CA PRO A 508 -16.36 4.57 11.58
C PRO A 508 -15.23 5.35 10.90
N SER A 509 -13.98 5.03 11.22
CA SER A 509 -12.79 5.62 10.59
C SER A 509 -12.73 5.38 9.08
N VAL A 510 -13.00 4.15 8.61
CA VAL A 510 -13.03 3.84 7.17
C VAL A 510 -14.17 4.59 6.46
N LYS A 511 -15.33 4.73 7.10
CA LYS A 511 -16.45 5.50 6.52
C LYS A 511 -16.07 6.97 6.32
N VAL A 512 -15.38 7.57 7.29
CA VAL A 512 -14.87 8.95 7.15
C VAL A 512 -13.85 9.04 6.04
N GLN A 513 -12.90 8.11 5.95
CA GLN A 513 -11.92 8.08 4.85
C GLN A 513 -12.58 7.96 3.46
N LEU A 514 -13.63 7.15 3.32
CA LEU A 514 -14.41 7.07 2.09
C LEU A 514 -15.15 8.40 1.79
N LEU A 515 -15.65 9.09 2.82
CA LEU A 515 -16.25 10.43 2.68
C LEU A 515 -15.22 11.47 2.24
N ILE A 516 -14.01 11.45 2.80
CA ILE A 516 -12.89 12.33 2.39
C ILE A 516 -12.52 12.03 0.93
N TYR A 517 -12.46 10.75 0.55
CA TYR A 517 -12.17 10.34 -0.83
C TYR A 517 -13.25 10.80 -1.81
N PHE A 518 -14.51 10.73 -1.38
CA PHE A 518 -15.63 11.27 -2.13
C PHE A 518 -15.51 12.79 -2.29
N MET A 519 -15.25 13.51 -1.19
CA MET A 519 -15.10 14.97 -1.17
C MET A 519 -14.00 15.46 -2.11
N LEU A 520 -12.80 14.87 -2.01
CA LEU A 520 -11.67 15.30 -2.84
C LEU A 520 -11.93 15.03 -4.32
N LYS A 521 -12.55 13.89 -4.67
CA LYS A 521 -12.85 13.56 -6.07
C LYS A 521 -13.98 14.42 -6.63
N TYR A 522 -14.96 14.76 -5.81
CA TYR A 522 -16.00 15.71 -6.18
C TYR A 522 -15.42 17.09 -6.50
N ALA A 523 -14.59 17.65 -5.59
CA ALA A 523 -13.99 18.97 -5.76
C ALA A 523 -13.06 19.04 -6.98
N MET A 524 -12.21 18.02 -7.16
CA MET A 524 -11.34 17.93 -8.34
C MET A 524 -12.15 17.85 -9.64
N GLU A 525 -13.21 17.04 -9.69
CA GLU A 525 -13.98 16.87 -10.92
C GLU A 525 -14.72 18.15 -11.31
N ILE A 526 -15.29 18.89 -10.34
CA ILE A 526 -15.87 20.22 -10.62
C ILE A 526 -14.83 21.15 -11.25
N LEU A 527 -13.63 21.24 -10.65
CA LEU A 527 -12.56 22.08 -11.16
C LEU A 527 -12.12 21.69 -12.58
N LEU A 528 -12.02 20.39 -12.87
CA LEU A 528 -11.53 19.89 -14.16
C LEU A 528 -12.62 19.95 -15.24
N SER A 529 -13.81 19.41 -14.98
CA SER A 529 -14.90 19.30 -15.96
C SER A 529 -15.56 20.63 -16.31
N GLU A 530 -15.65 21.58 -15.37
CA GLU A 530 -16.24 22.90 -15.62
C GLU A 530 -15.25 23.88 -16.26
N SER A 531 -13.95 23.53 -16.27
CA SER A 531 -12.86 24.45 -16.63
C SER A 531 -13.00 25.05 -18.02
N SER A 532 -13.39 24.27 -19.04
CA SER A 532 -13.58 24.80 -20.39
C SER A 532 -14.72 25.82 -20.45
N VAL A 533 -15.88 25.50 -19.87
CA VAL A 533 -17.06 26.37 -19.86
C VAL A 533 -16.81 27.67 -19.09
N VAL A 534 -16.23 27.59 -17.88
CA VAL A 534 -15.97 28.77 -17.04
C VAL A 534 -14.96 29.70 -17.67
N THR A 535 -13.84 29.16 -18.17
CA THR A 535 -12.77 30.01 -18.70
C THR A 535 -13.10 30.57 -20.08
N SER A 536 -13.89 29.86 -20.90
CA SER A 536 -14.45 30.40 -22.14
C SER A 536 -15.41 31.56 -21.86
N TYR A 537 -16.27 31.43 -20.83
CA TYR A 537 -17.25 32.46 -20.47
C TYR A 537 -16.62 33.69 -19.79
N TYR A 538 -15.78 33.51 -18.76
CA TYR A 538 -15.24 34.62 -17.96
C TYR A 538 -13.98 35.26 -18.56
N PHE A 539 -13.17 34.49 -19.29
CA PHE A 539 -11.83 34.93 -19.73
C PHE A 539 -11.62 34.81 -21.24
N HIS A 540 -12.61 34.32 -22.00
CA HIS A 540 -12.49 34.06 -23.44
C HIS A 540 -11.28 33.21 -23.82
N TRP A 541 -10.97 32.21 -22.98
CA TRP A 541 -9.89 31.28 -23.26
C TRP A 541 -10.21 30.40 -24.46
N THR A 542 -9.20 30.16 -25.29
CA THR A 542 -9.28 29.15 -26.35
C THR A 542 -9.02 27.77 -25.78
N THR A 543 -9.45 26.73 -26.50
CA THR A 543 -9.17 25.31 -26.21
C THR A 543 -7.70 25.05 -25.90
N SER A 544 -6.78 25.73 -26.60
CA SER A 544 -5.32 25.58 -26.38
C SER A 544 -4.90 26.13 -25.02
N THR A 545 -5.43 27.30 -24.61
CA THR A 545 -5.13 27.89 -23.29
C THR A 545 -5.70 27.03 -22.16
N VAL A 546 -6.92 26.51 -22.32
CA VAL A 546 -7.53 25.55 -21.37
C VAL A 546 -6.68 24.28 -21.25
N SER A 547 -6.23 23.74 -22.38
CA SER A 547 -5.38 22.55 -22.46
C SER A 547 -4.05 22.75 -21.73
N ILE A 548 -3.39 23.89 -21.93
CA ILE A 548 -2.14 24.26 -21.24
C ILE A 548 -2.38 24.39 -19.73
N PHE A 549 -3.44 25.09 -19.32
CA PHE A 549 -3.79 25.24 -17.90
C PHE A 549 -3.96 23.88 -17.21
N LEU A 550 -4.77 23.00 -17.78
CA LEU A 550 -5.03 21.67 -17.22
C LEU A 550 -3.79 20.77 -17.23
N ALA A 551 -2.97 20.84 -18.30
CA ALA A 551 -1.71 20.10 -18.37
C ALA A 551 -0.72 20.56 -17.29
N CYS A 552 -0.56 21.88 -17.11
CA CYS A 552 0.28 22.45 -16.05
C CYS A 552 -0.24 22.03 -14.67
N LEU A 553 -1.55 22.13 -14.45
CA LEU A 553 -2.21 21.74 -13.20
C LEU A 553 -1.94 20.26 -12.88
N GLY A 554 -2.12 19.34 -13.83
CA GLY A 554 -1.80 17.92 -13.65
C GLY A 554 -0.30 17.62 -13.47
N LEU A 555 0.60 18.37 -14.11
CA LEU A 555 2.05 18.19 -13.95
C LEU A 555 2.55 18.57 -12.54
N THR A 556 1.83 19.45 -11.82
CA THR A 556 2.20 19.83 -10.44
C THR A 556 2.15 18.65 -9.46
N VAL A 557 1.44 17.56 -9.79
CA VAL A 557 1.30 16.40 -8.90
C VAL A 557 2.63 15.69 -8.67
N LEU A 558 3.50 15.61 -9.67
CA LEU A 558 4.80 14.92 -9.55
C LEU A 558 5.72 15.56 -8.50
N PRO A 559 6.08 16.87 -8.61
CA PRO A 559 6.96 17.49 -7.62
C PRO A 559 6.31 17.50 -6.23
N VAL A 560 4.99 17.70 -6.15
CA VAL A 560 4.26 17.69 -4.87
C VAL A 560 4.34 16.32 -4.20
N ASN A 561 4.09 15.23 -4.93
CA ASN A 561 4.17 13.89 -4.37
C ASN A 561 5.59 13.53 -3.91
N ILE A 562 6.62 13.99 -4.62
CA ILE A 562 8.01 13.82 -4.20
C ILE A 562 8.27 14.59 -2.90
N ILE A 563 7.85 15.86 -2.81
CA ILE A 563 8.07 16.69 -1.61
C ILE A 563 7.33 16.11 -0.40
N VAL A 564 6.07 15.71 -0.57
CA VAL A 564 5.26 15.14 0.50
C VAL A 564 5.85 13.81 0.96
N GLY A 565 6.20 12.92 0.02
CA GLY A 565 6.73 11.60 0.34
C GLY A 565 8.12 11.60 0.97
N SER A 566 9.01 12.52 0.56
CA SER A 566 10.40 12.57 1.03
C SER A 566 10.62 13.46 2.25
N TYR A 567 9.93 14.59 2.35
CA TYR A 567 10.14 15.56 3.43
C TYR A 567 8.99 15.54 4.46
N ILE A 568 7.74 15.68 4.02
CA ILE A 568 6.61 15.91 4.94
C ILE A 568 6.23 14.63 5.69
N SER A 569 6.18 13.49 5.01
CA SER A 569 5.83 12.19 5.61
C SER A 569 6.83 11.72 6.67
N ASN A 570 8.06 12.23 6.65
CA ASN A 570 9.08 11.92 7.67
C ASN A 570 8.97 12.84 8.90
N MET A 571 8.33 14.00 8.77
CA MET A 571 8.22 15.01 9.83
C MET A 571 6.87 14.98 10.55
N PHE A 572 5.79 14.59 9.86
CA PHE A 572 4.42 14.67 10.38
C PHE A 572 3.71 13.32 10.25
N GLU A 573 2.76 13.08 11.17
CA GLU A 573 1.92 11.88 11.10
C GLU A 573 0.86 12.03 9.98
N ASP A 574 0.53 10.93 9.29
CA ASP A 574 -0.47 10.88 8.21
C ASP A 574 -1.79 11.61 8.56
N ARG A 575 -2.30 11.49 9.79
CA ARG A 575 -3.54 12.15 10.23
C ARG A 575 -3.45 13.67 10.31
N GLN A 576 -2.26 14.21 10.61
CA GLN A 576 -2.02 15.66 10.63
C GLN A 576 -1.99 16.20 9.21
N ILE A 577 -1.27 15.51 8.32
CA ILE A 577 -1.20 15.85 6.90
C ILE A 577 -2.61 15.81 6.28
N LEU A 578 -3.40 14.77 6.60
CA LEU A 578 -4.79 14.64 6.15
C LEU A 578 -5.64 15.86 6.54
N LEU A 579 -5.67 16.24 7.83
CA LEU A 579 -6.50 17.37 8.29
C LEU A 579 -6.03 18.71 7.69
N VAL A 580 -4.72 18.93 7.61
CA VAL A 580 -4.15 20.15 7.00
C VAL A 580 -4.53 20.23 5.53
N SER A 581 -4.39 19.14 4.78
CA SER A 581 -4.77 19.10 3.38
C SER A 581 -6.27 19.36 3.17
N GLU A 582 -7.16 18.84 4.02
CA GLU A 582 -8.60 19.17 3.96
C GLU A 582 -8.87 20.67 4.14
N ILE A 583 -8.19 21.31 5.11
CA ILE A 583 -8.33 22.76 5.35
C ILE A 583 -7.82 23.55 4.15
N VAL A 584 -6.71 23.13 3.53
CA VAL A 584 -6.19 23.81 2.33
C VAL A 584 -7.12 23.62 1.12
N VAL A 585 -7.77 22.46 0.97
CA VAL A 585 -8.82 22.25 -0.03
C VAL A 585 -9.97 23.23 0.20
N LEU A 586 -10.44 23.37 1.45
CA LEU A 586 -11.49 24.32 1.83
C LEU A 586 -11.10 25.76 1.47
N ILE A 587 -9.87 26.16 1.76
CA ILE A 587 -9.33 27.49 1.39
C ILE A 587 -9.34 27.68 -0.13
N GLY A 588 -8.92 26.66 -0.89
CA GLY A 588 -9.00 26.66 -2.35
C GLY A 588 -10.42 26.90 -2.86
N ILE A 589 -11.40 26.16 -2.33
CA ILE A 589 -12.83 26.31 -2.67
C ILE A 589 -13.34 27.72 -2.35
N LEU A 590 -13.00 28.26 -1.18
CA LEU A 590 -13.42 29.60 -0.77
C LEU A 590 -12.85 30.70 -1.69
N PHE A 591 -11.60 30.59 -2.09
CA PHE A 591 -10.98 31.55 -3.02
C PHE A 591 -11.51 31.44 -4.45
N SER A 592 -12.07 30.28 -4.85
CA SER A 592 -12.64 30.10 -6.19
C SER A 592 -13.97 30.82 -6.41
N PHE A 593 -14.71 31.18 -5.35
CA PHE A 593 -16.01 31.86 -5.49
C PHE A 593 -15.88 33.21 -6.20
N HIS A 594 -16.81 33.48 -7.11
CA HIS A 594 -17.02 34.82 -7.64
C HIS A 594 -17.70 35.67 -6.57
N THR A 595 -16.91 36.53 -5.91
CA THR A 595 -17.35 37.49 -4.87
C THR A 595 -17.39 38.92 -5.43
N ILE A 596 -17.44 39.94 -4.56
CA ILE A 596 -17.76 41.35 -4.88
C ILE A 596 -16.76 42.01 -5.88
N PHE A 597 -15.55 41.46 -6.03
CA PHE A 597 -14.55 41.92 -7.01
C PHE A 597 -14.75 41.27 -8.39
N PRO A 598 -14.39 41.94 -9.51
CA PRO A 598 -14.43 41.32 -10.83
C PRO A 598 -13.60 40.03 -10.82
N TYR A 599 -14.19 38.93 -11.30
CA TYR A 599 -13.53 37.64 -11.31
C TYR A 599 -12.27 37.70 -12.17
N SER A 600 -11.12 37.41 -11.58
CA SER A 600 -9.83 37.60 -12.23
C SER A 600 -9.18 36.28 -12.61
N GLN A 601 -8.44 36.27 -13.71
CA GLN A 601 -7.67 35.11 -14.14
C GLN A 601 -6.68 34.60 -13.06
N PRO A 602 -5.93 35.47 -12.34
CA PRO A 602 -5.08 35.01 -11.24
C PRO A 602 -5.86 34.34 -10.11
N GLN A 603 -7.04 34.84 -9.77
CA GLN A 603 -7.89 34.23 -8.74
C GLN A 603 -8.28 32.79 -9.14
N TYR A 604 -8.73 32.58 -10.37
CA TYR A 604 -9.10 31.25 -10.87
C TYR A 604 -7.90 30.29 -10.87
N ILE A 605 -6.75 30.72 -11.42
CA ILE A 605 -5.55 29.88 -11.50
C ILE A 605 -5.00 29.54 -10.12
N CYS A 606 -4.85 30.53 -9.22
CA CYS A 606 -4.30 30.30 -7.89
C CYS A 606 -5.23 29.44 -7.02
N SER A 607 -6.54 29.71 -7.04
CA SER A 607 -7.51 28.91 -6.28
C SER A 607 -7.61 27.47 -6.80
N GLY A 608 -7.63 27.28 -8.12
CA GLY A 608 -7.60 25.97 -8.76
C GLY A 608 -6.33 25.19 -8.44
N LEU A 609 -5.15 25.83 -8.48
CA LEU A 609 -3.88 25.19 -8.14
C LEU A 609 -3.85 24.77 -6.66
N VAL A 610 -4.25 25.65 -5.74
CA VAL A 610 -4.32 25.35 -4.30
C VAL A 610 -5.28 24.19 -4.03
N MET A 611 -6.47 24.23 -4.61
CA MET A 611 -7.48 23.17 -4.46
C MET A 611 -6.98 21.83 -5.00
N PHE A 612 -6.45 21.82 -6.23
CA PHE A 612 -6.02 20.59 -6.89
C PHE A 612 -4.82 19.95 -6.20
N VAL A 613 -3.78 20.74 -5.93
CA VAL A 613 -2.56 20.25 -5.26
C VAL A 613 -2.88 19.68 -3.88
N SER A 614 -3.68 20.40 -3.07
CA SER A 614 -4.04 19.91 -1.75
C SER A 614 -4.93 18.67 -1.78
N ALA A 615 -5.83 18.56 -2.76
CA ALA A 615 -6.67 17.38 -2.95
C ALA A 615 -5.84 16.15 -3.39
N GLU A 616 -4.79 16.33 -4.20
CA GLU A 616 -3.88 15.24 -4.61
C GLU A 616 -3.03 14.73 -3.43
N VAL A 617 -2.52 15.65 -2.60
CA VAL A 617 -1.85 15.28 -1.34
C VAL A 617 -2.81 14.51 -0.43
N LEU A 618 -4.04 15.01 -0.30
CA LEU A 618 -5.08 14.37 0.49
C LEU A 618 -5.42 12.97 -0.03
N GLU A 619 -5.47 12.76 -1.34
CA GLU A 619 -5.67 11.44 -1.94
C GLU A 619 -4.57 10.45 -1.54
N GLY A 620 -3.30 10.85 -1.66
CA GLY A 620 -2.18 9.99 -1.30
C GLY A 620 -2.20 9.57 0.17
N VAL A 621 -2.44 10.53 1.06
CA VAL A 621 -2.48 10.30 2.51
C VAL A 621 -3.72 9.47 2.92
N ASN A 622 -4.88 9.78 2.34
CA ASN A 622 -6.11 9.04 2.60
C ASN A 622 -6.00 7.58 2.15
N LEU A 623 -5.37 7.31 0.99
CA LEU A 623 -5.14 5.95 0.52
C LEU A 623 -4.16 5.18 1.41
N SER A 624 -3.11 5.85 1.88
CA SER A 624 -2.16 5.27 2.86
C SER A 624 -2.90 4.85 4.14
N LEU A 625 -3.69 5.74 4.73
CA LEU A 625 -4.46 5.46 5.94
C LEU A 625 -5.54 4.38 5.70
N LEU A 626 -6.21 4.40 4.56
CA LEU A 626 -7.20 3.39 4.19
C LEU A 626 -6.59 1.99 4.10
N SER A 627 -5.37 1.87 3.56
CA SER A 627 -4.65 0.60 3.51
C SER A 627 -4.30 0.03 4.89
N ARG A 628 -4.18 0.89 5.91
CA ARG A 628 -3.81 0.52 7.29
C ARG A 628 -5.02 0.18 8.17
N VAL A 629 -6.13 0.88 7.98
CA VAL A 629 -7.34 0.74 8.82
C VAL A 629 -8.30 -0.34 8.29
N MET A 630 -8.13 -0.76 7.03
CA MET A 630 -9.04 -1.72 6.41
C MET A 630 -8.83 -3.16 6.90
N SER A 631 -9.93 -3.84 7.23
CA SER A 631 -9.92 -5.24 7.69
C SER A 631 -9.41 -6.20 6.62
N SER A 632 -8.70 -7.26 7.04
CA SER A 632 -8.27 -8.37 6.19
C SER A 632 -9.43 -9.12 5.50
N ARG A 633 -10.67 -9.01 6.01
CA ARG A 633 -11.86 -9.54 5.33
C ARG A 633 -12.27 -8.71 4.11
N LEU A 634 -11.91 -7.43 4.10
CA LEU A 634 -12.09 -6.52 2.97
C LEU A 634 -10.88 -6.47 2.03
N SER A 635 -9.80 -7.22 2.29
CA SER A 635 -8.73 -7.39 1.32
C SER A 635 -8.99 -8.54 0.34
N ARG A 636 -10.00 -9.39 0.60
CA ARG A 636 -10.36 -10.55 -0.22
C ARG A 636 -11.80 -10.47 -0.74
N GLY A 637 -12.03 -11.01 -1.94
CA GLY A 637 -13.34 -11.10 -2.59
C GLY A 637 -13.73 -9.90 -3.46
N THR A 638 -14.98 -9.89 -3.93
CA THR A 638 -15.50 -8.89 -4.89
C THR A 638 -15.62 -7.50 -4.26
N TYR A 639 -16.08 -7.39 -3.01
CA TYR A 639 -16.26 -6.13 -2.29
C TYR A 639 -15.01 -5.75 -1.47
N ASN A 640 -13.85 -5.80 -2.13
CA ASN A 640 -12.60 -5.44 -1.50
C ASN A 640 -12.43 -3.91 -1.37
N GLY A 641 -11.40 -3.49 -0.62
CA GLY A 641 -11.03 -2.09 -0.45
C GLY A 641 -10.75 -1.31 -1.72
N GLY A 642 -10.13 -1.98 -2.70
CA GLY A 642 -9.85 -1.41 -4.00
C GLY A 642 -11.14 -1.01 -4.72
N LEU A 643 -12.16 -1.87 -4.69
CA LEU A 643 -13.48 -1.58 -5.23
C LEU A 643 -14.13 -0.42 -4.47
N LEU A 644 -14.18 -0.46 -3.13
CA LEU A 644 -14.86 0.58 -2.35
C LEU A 644 -14.28 1.98 -2.56
N SER A 645 -12.93 2.11 -2.60
CA SER A 645 -12.30 3.39 -2.91
C SER A 645 -12.56 3.81 -4.36
N THR A 646 -12.52 2.88 -5.31
CA THR A 646 -12.83 3.17 -6.72
C THR A 646 -14.27 3.64 -6.89
N GLU A 647 -15.21 3.00 -6.20
CA GLU A 647 -16.63 3.33 -6.20
C GLU A 647 -16.89 4.70 -5.58
N ALA A 648 -16.36 4.96 -4.38
CA ALA A 648 -16.52 6.26 -3.72
C ALA A 648 -16.05 7.42 -4.62
N GLY A 649 -14.89 7.27 -5.27
CA GLY A 649 -14.38 8.29 -6.19
C GLY A 649 -15.12 8.36 -7.53
N THR A 650 -15.72 7.27 -8.01
CA THR A 650 -16.46 7.29 -9.27
C THR A 650 -17.86 7.87 -9.08
N ILE A 651 -18.53 7.53 -7.98
CA ILE A 651 -19.81 8.14 -7.61
C ILE A 651 -19.65 9.65 -7.39
N ALA A 652 -18.54 10.08 -6.77
CA ALA A 652 -18.24 11.51 -6.62
C ALA A 652 -18.18 12.24 -7.97
N ARG A 653 -17.51 11.66 -8.98
CA ARG A 653 -17.41 12.22 -10.32
C ARG A 653 -18.77 12.29 -11.02
N VAL A 654 -19.56 11.21 -10.96
CA VAL A 654 -20.94 11.19 -11.49
C VAL A 654 -21.78 12.34 -10.93
N ILE A 655 -21.74 12.55 -9.61
CA ILE A 655 -22.53 13.59 -8.95
C ILE A 655 -21.98 14.98 -9.31
N ALA A 656 -20.66 15.16 -9.40
CA ALA A 656 -20.04 16.42 -9.81
C ALA A 656 -20.45 16.81 -11.25
N ASP A 657 -20.31 15.89 -12.20
CA ASP A 657 -20.65 16.11 -13.60
C ASP A 657 -22.15 16.38 -13.79
N ALA A 658 -23.00 15.65 -13.07
CA ALA A 658 -24.45 15.92 -13.05
C ALA A 658 -24.75 17.32 -12.47
N THR A 659 -24.01 17.74 -11.44
CA THR A 659 -24.16 19.07 -10.82
C THR A 659 -23.81 20.18 -11.80
N ILE A 660 -22.77 20.01 -12.62
CA ILE A 660 -22.39 20.98 -13.67
C ILE A 660 -23.54 21.18 -14.66
N THR A 661 -24.09 20.08 -15.20
CA THR A 661 -25.19 20.20 -16.17
C THR A 661 -26.46 20.76 -15.54
N LEU A 662 -26.80 20.35 -14.31
CA LEU A 662 -27.94 20.89 -13.56
C LEU A 662 -27.80 22.38 -13.28
N ALA A 663 -26.62 22.82 -12.82
CA ALA A 663 -26.31 24.23 -12.58
C ALA A 663 -26.37 25.05 -13.88
N GLY A 664 -26.02 24.44 -15.02
CA GLY A 664 -26.13 25.04 -16.34
C GLY A 664 -27.53 25.50 -16.73
N TYR A 665 -28.59 24.82 -16.25
CA TYR A 665 -29.98 25.25 -16.50
C TYR A 665 -30.34 26.58 -15.83
N VAL A 666 -29.64 26.96 -14.76
CA VAL A 666 -29.84 28.24 -14.06
C VAL A 666 -29.13 29.38 -14.79
N GLY A 667 -28.12 29.06 -15.62
CA GLY A 667 -27.39 29.98 -16.48
C GLY A 667 -25.88 29.96 -16.24
N VAL A 668 -25.10 30.12 -17.31
CA VAL A 668 -23.63 30.04 -17.31
C VAL A 668 -22.99 31.11 -16.38
N SER A 669 -23.62 32.27 -16.22
CA SER A 669 -23.14 33.33 -15.34
C SER A 669 -23.09 32.94 -13.85
N LYS A 670 -23.96 32.02 -13.41
CA LYS A 670 -24.01 31.56 -12.02
C LYS A 670 -23.41 30.16 -11.84
N LEU A 671 -22.94 29.54 -12.92
CA LEU A 671 -22.46 28.15 -12.94
C LEU A 671 -21.42 27.90 -11.84
N LEU A 672 -20.33 28.67 -11.87
CA LEU A 672 -19.21 28.59 -10.92
C LEU A 672 -19.66 28.62 -9.45
N ASN A 673 -20.51 29.59 -9.06
CA ASN A 673 -20.91 29.72 -7.67
C ASN A 673 -21.89 28.61 -7.26
N ILE A 674 -22.74 28.14 -8.17
CA ILE A 674 -23.71 27.06 -7.90
C ILE A 674 -22.99 25.72 -7.76
N THR A 675 -21.99 25.42 -8.58
CA THR A 675 -21.21 24.17 -8.53
C THR A 675 -20.27 24.12 -7.31
N LEU A 676 -19.73 25.26 -6.87
CA LEU A 676 -18.87 25.35 -5.68
C LEU A 676 -19.63 25.22 -4.34
N LEU A 677 -20.93 25.56 -4.30
CA LEU A 677 -21.72 25.48 -3.06
C LEU A 677 -21.79 24.05 -2.47
N PRO A 678 -22.14 23.01 -3.26
CA PRO A 678 -22.04 21.62 -2.80
C PRO A 678 -20.61 21.25 -2.38
N SER A 679 -19.58 21.64 -3.14
CA SER A 679 -18.17 21.37 -2.79
C SER A 679 -17.83 21.91 -1.40
N LEU A 680 -18.26 23.14 -1.11
CA LEU A 680 -18.06 23.79 0.19
C LEU A 680 -18.74 23.01 1.32
N PHE A 681 -20.00 22.63 1.15
CA PHE A 681 -20.74 21.88 2.15
C PHE A 681 -20.13 20.50 2.43
N ILE A 682 -19.78 19.76 1.38
CA ILE A 682 -19.19 18.42 1.48
C ILE A 682 -17.81 18.49 2.14
N CYS A 683 -17.01 19.52 1.84
CA CYS A 683 -15.71 19.76 2.46
C CYS A 683 -15.81 20.11 3.95
N ILE A 684 -16.76 20.98 4.34
CA ILE A 684 -17.00 21.29 5.75
C ILE A 684 -17.47 20.04 6.50
N ALA A 685 -18.38 19.26 5.90
CA ALA A 685 -18.86 18.02 6.50
C ALA A 685 -17.74 16.97 6.67
N SER A 686 -16.81 16.85 5.71
CA SER A 686 -15.67 15.94 5.82
C SER A 686 -14.73 16.37 6.94
N ILE A 687 -14.36 17.65 7.03
CA ILE A 687 -13.51 18.20 8.10
C ILE A 687 -14.12 17.92 9.48
N ILE A 688 -15.43 18.17 9.64
CA ILE A 688 -16.13 17.90 10.90
C ILE A 688 -16.05 16.40 11.24
N ALA A 689 -16.30 15.52 10.27
CA ALA A 689 -16.22 14.07 10.47
C ALA A 689 -14.80 13.59 10.78
N THR A 690 -13.78 14.17 10.15
CA THR A 690 -12.36 13.95 10.44
C THR A 690 -12.04 14.33 11.88
N CYS A 691 -12.48 15.50 12.35
CA CYS A 691 -12.27 15.92 13.73
C CYS A 691 -12.89 14.94 14.75
N TYR A 692 -14.08 14.41 14.48
CA TYR A 692 -14.72 13.41 15.36
C TYR A 692 -13.99 12.06 15.39
N THR A 693 -13.36 11.67 14.28
CA THR A 693 -12.66 10.38 14.15
C THR A 693 -11.14 10.47 14.26
N TYR A 694 -10.61 11.67 14.53
CA TYR A 694 -9.18 11.99 14.51
C TYR A 694 -8.33 11.04 15.37
N ASN A 695 -8.83 10.72 16.56
CA ASN A 695 -8.15 9.82 17.50
C ASN A 695 -8.31 8.32 17.16
N SER A 696 -9.25 7.97 16.28
CA SER A 696 -9.54 6.60 15.85
C SER A 696 -8.88 6.20 14.52
N LEU A 697 -8.16 7.13 13.88
CA LEU A 697 -7.42 6.90 12.63
C LEU A 697 -6.15 6.04 12.83
N TYR A 698 -5.91 5.54 14.05
CA TYR A 698 -4.79 4.67 14.44
C TYR A 698 -5.23 3.53 15.36
#